data_AF-A0A8S1HN08-F1
#
_entry.id   AF-A0A8S1HN08-F1
#
_cell.length_a   1.000
_cell.length_b   1.000
_cell.length_c   1.000
_cell.angle_alpha   90.00
_cell.angle_beta   90.00
_cell.angle_gamma   90.00
#
_symmetry.space_group_name_H-M   'P 1'
#
loop_
_entity.id
_entity.type
_entity.pdbx_description
1 polymer ?
#
loop_
_entity_poly.entity_id
_entity_poly.type
_entity_poly.pdbx_seq_one_letter_code
_entity_poly.pdbx_strand_id
1 'polypeptide(L)'
;MHTSVGGPSKSIDGSSSLNQIATKYFLSCTSALVAETVTYPLDITKTRLQIAKNKFTRGGMIQVTYDIIRKEGAMALWTGVAPAITRHYIYTGIRMGAYEWIRGLTFHPEKEKSFPIWKSMLSGAGSGLVAQFAASPTDLVKVQMQMEGLRRLQNQPLRYTGAWNCFVSLYRTQGFFGLWIGWLPNCQRAALLNMADIATYDNTKHALIDEVGLKDNWITHAIASACAGLAAAIVSLPSDVVKTRMMDQIRHELDAKMMKTKNTHVDLYNGVVDCYMKIIRNEGFFSLYKGFLPSYIRMAPCSTTRFASNYYDAVIVGGGLVGNAMACALGSNKQMSSKKILLLESNKESHLSEIPQPTYSNRVSAVSPRSVELFKKLDVWDRISSYRAKKINSMQVLDSCSTSSIHFDRPSEQEIAYVIENTIIVAALFEKLKSLSRNSNLDIRTSSIVTECIVPQSLDDLATVSLASGETFETSLLIGADGFNSKVRQAANVDYTSWNYDQSGLVATIEVEALNNNETAWQRFTRQGPVALLPLSPSLSSLVWTTTPEEAERLRLLPEDQFVDELNDALFSQEDQSGAVNQTLFAVLTPEQRFSLGFGNAHSYVTSRCALIGDAAHRVHPLAGQGVNLGWNDVITLDKVLTKAVREGADLGSITYLQEYDTTSQRYNVPIMVSIDFLNRLYRTNAPAVVLLRSLGLSTVNFMKPLKDFMIHYLSASR
;
A
#
# COMPACT_ATOMS: atom_id res chain seq x y z
N MET A 1 35.12 12.79 -42.77
CA MET A 1 33.98 12.76 -43.70
C MET A 1 32.85 11.99 -43.05
N HIS A 2 31.72 12.67 -42.81
CA HIS A 2 30.33 12.15 -42.68
C HIS A 2 30.07 10.99 -41.69
N THR A 3 29.19 11.06 -40.69
CA THR A 3 28.05 11.94 -40.40
C THR A 3 27.66 11.84 -38.93
N SER A 4 27.34 12.99 -38.35
CA SER A 4 26.63 13.21 -37.09
C SER A 4 25.21 12.64 -37.09
N VAL A 5 24.81 11.97 -36.01
CA VAL A 5 23.40 11.92 -35.58
C VAL A 5 23.36 12.38 -34.13
N GLY A 6 23.08 13.68 -33.96
CA GLY A 6 22.77 14.26 -32.67
C GLY A 6 21.41 13.76 -32.20
N GLY A 7 21.40 13.10 -31.04
CA GLY A 7 20.17 12.85 -30.29
C GLY A 7 19.59 14.18 -29.80
N PRO A 8 18.26 14.39 -29.88
CA PRO A 8 17.66 15.65 -29.52
C PRO A 8 17.79 15.87 -28.01
N SER A 9 18.35 17.01 -27.64
CA SER A 9 18.22 17.60 -26.31
C SER A 9 16.73 17.82 -26.02
N LYS A 10 16.07 16.85 -25.37
CA LYS A 10 14.71 17.02 -24.85
C LYS A 10 14.76 17.99 -23.68
N SER A 11 14.24 19.18 -23.91
CA SER A 11 13.75 20.10 -22.88
C SER A 11 12.77 19.37 -21.97
N ILE A 12 13.16 19.19 -20.71
CA ILE A 12 12.42 18.51 -19.66
C ILE A 12 11.39 19.47 -19.04
N ASP A 13 10.15 18.97 -18.95
CA ASP A 13 9.10 19.23 -17.94
C ASP A 13 8.39 20.60 -17.82
N GLY A 14 7.56 20.91 -18.81
CA GLY A 14 6.41 21.81 -18.62
C GLY A 14 5.12 21.33 -19.29
N SER A 15 5.23 20.63 -20.42
CA SER A 15 4.06 20.14 -21.17
C SER A 15 3.47 18.83 -20.63
N SER A 16 4.29 17.97 -20.02
CA SER A 16 3.85 16.71 -19.41
C SER A 16 2.99 16.94 -18.16
N SER A 17 3.38 17.89 -17.30
CA SER A 17 2.64 18.27 -16.10
C SER A 17 1.31 18.96 -16.45
N LEU A 18 1.30 19.87 -17.43
CA LEU A 18 0.08 20.52 -17.91
C LEU A 18 -0.92 19.51 -18.49
N ASN A 19 -0.45 18.53 -19.26
CA ASN A 19 -1.32 17.47 -19.79
C ASN A 19 -1.91 16.61 -18.66
N GLN A 20 -1.11 16.24 -17.65
CA GLN A 20 -1.62 15.49 -16.50
C GLN A 20 -2.67 16.28 -15.69
N ILE A 21 -2.43 17.57 -15.45
CA ILE A 21 -3.39 18.46 -14.77
C ILE A 21 -4.67 18.59 -15.57
N ALA A 22 -4.56 18.78 -16.89
CA ALA A 22 -5.72 18.86 -17.78
C ALA A 22 -6.52 17.55 -17.77
N THR A 23 -5.87 16.39 -17.88
CA THR A 23 -6.54 15.08 -17.82
C THR A 23 -7.25 14.88 -16.48
N LYS A 24 -6.59 15.19 -15.36
CA LYS A 24 -7.21 15.13 -14.02
C LYS A 24 -8.41 16.06 -13.89
N TYR A 25 -8.32 17.27 -14.42
CA TYR A 25 -9.42 18.23 -14.42
C TYR A 25 -10.62 17.71 -15.23
N PHE A 26 -10.39 17.23 -16.45
CA PHE A 26 -11.46 16.67 -17.29
C PHE A 26 -12.10 15.44 -16.66
N LEU A 27 -11.31 14.52 -16.12
CA LEU A 27 -11.81 13.31 -15.45
C LEU A 27 -12.64 13.65 -14.20
N SER A 28 -12.19 14.64 -13.41
CA SER A 28 -12.94 15.12 -12.25
C SER A 28 -14.26 15.76 -12.66
N CYS A 29 -14.28 16.55 -13.74
CA CYS A 29 -15.48 17.18 -14.25
C CYS A 29 -16.47 16.19 -14.87
N THR A 30 -16.01 15.17 -15.60
CA THR A 30 -16.88 14.15 -16.19
C THR A 30 -17.52 13.28 -15.11
N SER A 31 -16.76 12.87 -14.10
CA SER A 31 -17.29 12.14 -12.94
C SER A 31 -18.36 12.96 -12.20
N ALA A 32 -18.08 14.24 -11.92
CA ALA A 32 -19.05 15.13 -11.28
C ALA A 32 -20.32 15.34 -12.12
N LEU A 33 -20.19 15.39 -13.45
CA LEU A 33 -21.32 15.50 -14.38
C LEU A 33 -22.22 14.26 -14.33
N VAL A 34 -21.63 13.06 -14.36
CA VAL A 34 -22.39 11.81 -14.25
C VAL A 34 -23.10 11.72 -12.90
N ALA A 35 -22.40 12.04 -11.80
CA ALA A 35 -23.00 12.02 -10.46
C ALA A 35 -24.15 13.04 -10.32
N GLU A 36 -23.97 14.27 -10.81
CA GLU A 36 -24.99 15.32 -10.72
C GLU A 36 -26.21 14.97 -11.59
N THR A 37 -26.02 14.47 -12.80
CA THR A 37 -27.13 14.11 -13.71
C THR A 37 -28.00 12.99 -13.16
N VAL A 38 -27.40 11.99 -12.50
CA VAL A 38 -28.12 10.89 -11.82
C VAL A 38 -28.86 11.38 -10.58
N THR A 39 -28.24 12.26 -9.79
CA THR A 39 -28.82 12.75 -8.52
C THR A 39 -29.78 13.93 -8.67
N TYR A 40 -29.84 14.53 -9.87
CA TYR A 40 -30.60 15.74 -10.14
C TYR A 40 -32.11 15.67 -9.82
N PRO A 41 -32.83 14.56 -10.11
CA PRO A 41 -34.25 14.45 -9.76
C PRO A 41 -34.55 14.59 -8.25
N LEU A 42 -33.61 14.19 -7.39
CA LEU A 42 -33.73 14.38 -5.95
C LEU A 42 -33.52 15.85 -5.56
N ASP A 43 -32.61 16.54 -6.25
CA ASP A 43 -32.29 17.94 -5.99
C ASP A 43 -33.44 18.88 -6.36
N ILE A 44 -34.09 18.69 -7.52
CA ILE A 44 -35.27 19.49 -7.88
C ILE A 44 -36.45 19.25 -6.93
N THR A 45 -36.63 18.01 -6.46
CA THR A 45 -37.68 17.68 -5.49
C THR A 45 -37.39 18.32 -4.14
N LYS A 46 -36.12 18.31 -3.71
CA LYS A 46 -35.65 19.00 -2.49
C LYS A 46 -35.96 20.49 -2.56
N THR A 47 -35.51 21.19 -3.60
CA THR A 47 -35.62 22.66 -3.66
C THR A 47 -37.08 23.10 -3.69
N ARG A 48 -37.94 22.43 -4.45
CA ARG A 48 -39.39 22.73 -4.45
C ARG A 48 -40.05 22.51 -3.10
N LEU A 49 -39.67 21.45 -2.40
CA LEU A 49 -40.22 21.15 -1.07
C LEU A 49 -39.77 22.17 -0.02
N GLN A 50 -38.57 22.74 -0.16
CA GLN A 50 -38.06 23.79 0.72
C GLN A 50 -38.80 25.12 0.57
N ILE A 51 -39.24 25.44 -0.64
CA ILE A 51 -39.89 26.72 -0.98
C ILE A 51 -41.41 26.66 -0.74
N ALA A 52 -42.03 25.49 -0.90
CA ALA A 52 -43.47 25.35 -0.78
C ALA A 52 -43.99 25.72 0.64
N LYS A 53 -45.03 26.57 0.67
CA LYS A 53 -45.77 26.91 1.90
C LYS A 53 -46.59 25.70 2.36
N ASN A 54 -46.75 25.55 3.68
CA ASN A 54 -47.34 24.37 4.34
C ASN A 54 -48.71 23.90 3.79
N LYS A 55 -49.49 24.76 3.10
CA LYS A 55 -50.78 24.41 2.50
C LYS A 55 -50.69 23.45 1.30
N PHE A 56 -49.55 23.38 0.60
CA PHE A 56 -49.40 22.58 -0.64
C PHE A 56 -48.52 21.32 -0.47
N THR A 57 -48.03 21.02 0.74
CA THR A 57 -47.00 19.98 0.99
C THR A 57 -47.50 18.76 1.76
N ARG A 58 -48.80 18.41 1.70
CA ARG A 58 -49.37 17.35 2.55
C ARG A 58 -48.88 15.92 2.26
N GLY A 59 -48.35 15.62 1.08
CA GLY A 59 -47.86 14.27 0.71
C GLY A 59 -46.36 14.14 0.48
N GLY A 60 -45.55 15.07 1.01
CA GLY A 60 -44.10 14.92 1.06
C GLY A 60 -43.39 14.81 -0.31
N MET A 61 -42.23 14.15 -0.32
CA MET A 61 -41.36 14.02 -1.51
C MET A 61 -42.07 13.35 -2.69
N ILE A 62 -42.75 12.23 -2.44
CA ILE A 62 -43.36 11.39 -3.48
C ILE A 62 -44.48 12.15 -4.20
N GLN A 63 -45.32 12.89 -3.46
CA GLN A 63 -46.36 13.70 -4.08
C GLN A 63 -45.77 14.82 -4.93
N VAL A 64 -44.72 15.51 -4.46
CA VAL A 64 -44.07 16.58 -5.24
C VAL A 64 -43.45 16.02 -6.52
N THR A 65 -42.74 14.89 -6.45
CA THR A 65 -42.18 14.24 -7.65
C THR A 65 -43.28 13.78 -8.62
N TYR A 66 -44.35 13.20 -8.09
CA TYR A 66 -45.52 12.79 -8.89
C TYR A 66 -46.18 14.00 -9.58
N ASP A 67 -46.34 15.11 -8.86
CA ASP A 67 -46.89 16.35 -9.40
C ASP A 67 -46.03 16.92 -10.53
N ILE A 68 -44.69 16.86 -10.40
CA ILE A 68 -43.76 17.29 -11.45
C ILE A 68 -43.96 16.42 -12.71
N ILE A 69 -43.91 15.10 -12.56
CA ILE A 69 -44.01 14.18 -13.70
C ILE A 69 -45.35 14.34 -14.42
N ARG A 70 -46.46 14.42 -13.67
CA ARG A 70 -47.81 14.46 -14.24
C ARG A 70 -48.15 15.81 -14.86
N LYS A 71 -47.69 16.93 -14.30
CA LYS A 71 -48.09 18.28 -14.73
C LYS A 71 -47.06 18.98 -15.62
N GLU A 72 -45.78 18.62 -15.52
CA GLU A 72 -44.69 19.26 -16.28
C GLU A 72 -43.99 18.30 -17.27
N GLY A 73 -44.22 16.99 -17.11
CA GLY A 73 -43.59 15.93 -17.90
C GLY A 73 -42.33 15.38 -17.24
N ALA A 74 -41.95 14.15 -17.61
CA ALA A 74 -40.80 13.45 -17.00
C ALA A 74 -39.46 14.20 -17.17
N MET A 75 -39.26 14.85 -18.32
CA MET A 75 -38.04 15.64 -18.58
C MET A 75 -37.93 16.89 -17.70
N ALA A 76 -39.01 17.33 -17.05
CA ALA A 76 -38.98 18.45 -16.13
C ALA A 76 -38.11 18.18 -14.90
N LEU A 77 -37.88 16.91 -14.54
CA LEU A 77 -36.99 16.52 -13.45
C LEU A 77 -35.54 16.96 -13.65
N TRP A 78 -35.11 17.23 -14.89
CA TRP A 78 -33.77 17.71 -15.24
C TRP A 78 -33.73 19.22 -15.58
N THR A 79 -34.78 19.98 -15.23
CA THR A 79 -34.80 21.43 -15.44
C THR A 79 -33.80 22.13 -14.52
N GLY A 80 -32.82 22.80 -15.13
CA GLY A 80 -31.71 23.46 -14.42
C GLY A 80 -30.42 22.62 -14.31
N VAL A 81 -30.32 21.47 -14.99
CA VAL A 81 -29.07 20.68 -15.03
C VAL A 81 -27.92 21.45 -15.65
N ALA A 82 -28.19 22.23 -16.71
CA ALA A 82 -27.17 23.03 -17.40
C ALA A 82 -26.39 23.95 -16.43
N PRO A 83 -27.03 24.86 -15.66
CA PRO A 83 -26.29 25.68 -14.69
C PRO A 83 -25.65 24.87 -13.56
N ALA A 84 -26.16 23.70 -13.20
CA ALA A 84 -25.53 22.80 -12.22
C ALA A 84 -24.23 22.17 -12.74
N ILE A 85 -24.19 21.80 -14.01
CA ILE A 85 -22.97 21.33 -14.68
C ILE A 85 -21.97 22.46 -14.80
N THR A 86 -22.40 23.63 -15.29
CA THR A 86 -21.52 24.82 -15.41
C THR A 86 -20.90 25.17 -14.06
N ARG A 87 -21.67 25.07 -12.97
CA ARG A 87 -21.18 25.27 -11.60
C ARG A 87 -20.02 24.34 -11.26
N HIS A 88 -20.10 23.04 -11.60
CA HIS A 88 -19.01 22.09 -11.30
C HIS A 88 -17.73 22.40 -12.06
N TYR A 89 -17.84 22.79 -13.34
CA TYR A 89 -16.67 23.22 -14.12
C TYR A 89 -15.99 24.46 -13.52
N ILE A 90 -16.79 25.48 -13.17
CA ILE A 90 -16.29 26.71 -12.54
C ILE A 90 -15.69 26.42 -11.17
N TYR A 91 -16.41 25.67 -10.33
CA TYR A 91 -16.00 25.35 -8.97
C TYR A 91 -14.70 24.55 -8.95
N THR A 92 -14.62 23.47 -9.72
CA THR A 92 -13.42 22.61 -9.75
C THR A 92 -12.22 23.36 -10.30
N GLY A 93 -12.40 24.15 -11.37
CA GLY A 93 -11.30 24.88 -12.02
C GLY A 93 -10.74 25.97 -11.11
N ILE A 94 -11.62 26.79 -10.54
CA ILE A 94 -11.22 27.87 -9.63
C ILE A 94 -10.66 27.31 -8.33
N ARG A 95 -11.20 26.21 -7.79
CA ARG A 95 -10.67 25.58 -6.57
C ARG A 95 -9.24 25.11 -6.77
N MET A 96 -8.94 24.43 -7.88
CA MET A 96 -7.58 23.97 -8.18
C MET A 96 -6.61 25.14 -8.35
N GLY A 97 -6.96 26.13 -9.18
CA GLY A 97 -6.09 27.29 -9.41
C GLY A 97 -5.90 28.15 -8.15
N ALA A 98 -6.97 28.37 -7.37
CA ALA A 98 -6.89 29.10 -6.11
C ALA A 98 -6.08 28.33 -5.06
N TYR A 99 -6.17 27.00 -5.03
CA TYR A 99 -5.37 26.17 -4.13
C TYR A 99 -3.88 26.30 -4.43
N GLU A 100 -3.48 26.20 -5.70
CA GLU A 100 -2.08 26.38 -6.11
C GLU A 100 -1.57 27.79 -5.81
N TRP A 101 -2.40 28.81 -6.03
CA TRP A 101 -2.04 30.19 -5.73
C TRP A 101 -1.86 30.43 -4.22
N ILE A 102 -2.82 29.98 -3.39
CA ILE A 102 -2.73 30.10 -1.92
C ILE A 102 -1.55 29.28 -1.39
N ARG A 103 -1.31 28.10 -1.97
CA ARG A 103 -0.16 27.26 -1.64
C ARG A 103 1.16 27.96 -2.00
N GLY A 104 1.26 28.60 -3.16
CA GLY A 104 2.45 29.36 -3.57
C GLY A 104 2.76 30.55 -2.66
N LEU A 105 1.74 31.17 -2.05
CA LEU A 105 1.93 32.26 -1.07
C LEU A 105 2.34 31.76 0.33
N THR A 106 1.92 30.55 0.70
CA THR A 106 2.14 29.99 2.04
C THR A 106 3.35 29.07 2.14
N PHE A 107 3.75 28.46 1.03
CA PHE A 107 4.87 27.53 0.93
C PHE A 107 6.13 28.24 0.44
N HIS A 108 7.11 28.40 1.34
CA HIS A 108 8.44 28.90 0.99
C HIS A 108 9.40 27.70 0.90
N PRO A 109 9.75 27.23 -0.31
CA PRO A 109 10.55 26.02 -0.50
C PRO A 109 11.94 26.06 0.14
N GLU A 110 12.45 27.26 0.45
CA GLU A 110 13.76 27.45 1.10
C GLU A 110 13.73 27.26 2.63
N LYS A 111 12.56 27.35 3.29
CA LYS A 111 12.44 27.28 4.76
C LYS A 111 11.70 26.05 5.29
N GLU A 112 10.79 25.45 4.50
CA GLU A 112 9.98 24.30 4.93
C GLU A 112 10.10 23.15 3.91
N LYS A 113 10.60 21.98 4.35
CA LYS A 113 10.80 20.78 3.51
C LYS A 113 9.50 20.08 3.08
N SER A 114 8.36 20.40 3.72
CA SER A 114 7.03 19.89 3.38
C SER A 114 5.96 20.90 3.80
N PHE A 115 4.79 20.84 3.16
CA PHE A 115 3.66 21.73 3.43
C PHE A 115 2.92 21.26 4.70
N PRO A 116 2.96 22.02 5.82
CA PRO A 116 2.33 21.61 7.07
C PRO A 116 0.82 21.37 6.92
N ILE A 117 0.29 20.34 7.59
CA ILE A 117 -1.12 19.89 7.48
C ILE A 117 -2.09 21.04 7.78
N TRP A 118 -1.85 21.83 8.84
CA TRP A 118 -2.72 22.96 9.19
C TRP A 118 -2.74 24.06 8.11
N LYS A 119 -1.60 24.30 7.43
CA LYS A 119 -1.54 25.23 6.29
C LYS A 119 -2.28 24.66 5.08
N SER A 120 -2.23 23.34 4.88
CA SER A 120 -3.01 22.65 3.83
C SER A 120 -4.51 22.66 4.08
N MET A 121 -4.92 22.53 5.34
CA MET A 121 -6.33 22.66 5.72
C MET A 121 -6.81 24.09 5.50
N LEU A 122 -6.01 25.10 5.87
CA LEU A 122 -6.36 26.51 5.63
C LEU A 122 -6.36 26.88 4.14
N SER A 123 -5.41 26.38 3.35
CA SER A 123 -5.38 26.62 1.90
C SER A 123 -6.50 25.88 1.17
N GLY A 124 -6.84 24.67 1.61
CA GLY A 124 -7.99 23.89 1.16
C GLY A 124 -9.31 24.61 1.45
N ALA A 125 -9.49 25.06 2.70
CA ALA A 125 -10.68 25.83 3.10
C ALA A 125 -10.78 27.17 2.35
N GLY A 126 -9.66 27.90 2.25
CA GLY A 126 -9.60 29.19 1.54
C GLY A 126 -9.92 29.06 0.05
N SER A 127 -9.30 28.08 -0.64
CA SER A 127 -9.58 27.81 -2.06
C SER A 127 -11.02 27.37 -2.31
N GLY A 128 -11.60 26.58 -1.40
CA GLY A 128 -13.01 26.19 -1.43
C GLY A 128 -13.95 27.39 -1.30
N LEU A 129 -13.65 28.34 -0.41
CA LEU A 129 -14.44 29.58 -0.25
C LEU A 129 -14.38 30.46 -1.51
N VAL A 130 -13.19 30.65 -2.09
CA VAL A 130 -13.00 31.41 -3.33
C VAL A 130 -13.77 30.76 -4.49
N ALA A 131 -13.66 29.44 -4.63
CA ALA A 131 -14.41 28.69 -5.64
C ALA A 131 -15.92 28.78 -5.44
N GLN A 132 -16.39 28.68 -4.18
CA GLN A 132 -17.82 28.75 -3.86
C GLN A 132 -18.40 30.15 -4.11
N PHE A 133 -17.62 31.21 -3.85
CA PHE A 133 -17.98 32.58 -4.18
C PHE A 133 -18.11 32.78 -5.69
N ALA A 134 -17.15 32.28 -6.48
CA ALA A 134 -17.19 32.39 -7.93
C ALA A 134 -18.32 31.54 -8.57
N ALA A 135 -18.67 30.40 -7.97
CA ALA A 135 -19.75 29.53 -8.42
C ALA A 135 -21.15 29.98 -7.94
N SER A 136 -21.24 30.98 -7.05
CA SER A 136 -22.52 31.45 -6.48
C SER A 136 -23.53 31.94 -7.53
N PRO A 137 -23.15 32.67 -8.60
CA PRO A 137 -24.10 33.09 -9.63
C PRO A 137 -24.76 31.92 -10.36
N THR A 138 -24.01 30.85 -10.62
CA THR A 138 -24.57 29.64 -11.26
C THR A 138 -25.52 28.89 -10.34
N ASP A 139 -25.27 28.89 -9.02
CA ASP A 139 -26.20 28.36 -8.02
C ASP A 139 -27.52 29.14 -8.01
N LEU A 140 -27.45 30.47 -8.12
CA LEU A 140 -28.63 31.33 -8.17
C LEU A 140 -29.49 31.04 -9.42
N VAL A 141 -28.86 30.97 -10.60
CA VAL A 141 -29.56 30.63 -11.86
C VAL A 141 -30.19 29.25 -11.77
N LYS A 142 -29.48 28.26 -11.21
CA LYS A 142 -30.01 26.91 -10.99
C LYS A 142 -31.29 26.95 -10.16
N VAL A 143 -31.26 27.61 -9.00
CA VAL A 143 -32.41 27.69 -8.09
C VAL A 143 -33.59 28.43 -8.76
N GLN A 144 -33.33 29.52 -9.46
CA GLN A 144 -34.36 30.27 -10.19
C GLN A 144 -35.01 29.46 -11.32
N MET A 145 -34.23 28.69 -12.08
CA MET A 145 -34.77 27.80 -13.12
C MET A 145 -35.63 26.68 -12.52
N GLN A 146 -35.18 26.05 -11.43
CA GLN A 146 -35.94 24.99 -10.75
C GLN A 146 -37.30 25.49 -10.22
N MET A 147 -37.39 26.79 -9.90
CA MET A 147 -38.61 27.45 -9.46
C MET A 147 -39.60 27.76 -10.59
N GLU A 148 -39.19 27.78 -11.85
CA GLU A 148 -40.08 28.15 -12.95
C GLU A 148 -41.21 27.14 -13.17
N GLY A 149 -40.98 25.86 -12.88
CA GLY A 149 -42.05 24.86 -12.92
C GLY A 149 -43.18 25.15 -11.93
N LEU A 150 -42.87 25.72 -10.76
CA LEU A 150 -43.91 26.16 -9.80
C LEU A 150 -44.82 27.26 -10.38
N ARG A 151 -44.35 28.08 -11.31
CA ARG A 151 -45.20 29.07 -12.01
C ARG A 151 -46.14 28.41 -13.01
N ARG A 152 -45.70 27.34 -13.70
CA ARG A 152 -46.59 26.54 -14.55
C ARG A 152 -47.72 25.94 -13.72
N LEU A 153 -47.41 25.46 -12.51
CA LEU A 153 -48.42 24.97 -11.56
C LEU A 153 -49.39 26.07 -11.08
N GLN A 154 -48.97 27.33 -11.10
CA GLN A 154 -49.78 28.50 -10.75
C GLN A 154 -50.44 29.17 -11.97
N ASN A 155 -50.40 28.54 -13.16
CA ASN A 155 -50.89 29.08 -14.42
C ASN A 155 -50.34 30.48 -14.77
N GLN A 156 -49.11 30.78 -14.36
CA GLN A 156 -48.42 32.04 -14.70
C GLN A 156 -47.44 31.83 -15.86
N PRO A 157 -47.22 32.84 -16.72
CA PRO A 157 -46.26 32.74 -17.80
C PRO A 157 -44.83 32.53 -17.26
N LEU A 158 -44.02 31.80 -18.05
CA LEU A 158 -42.60 31.57 -17.80
C LEU A 158 -41.84 32.90 -17.86
N ARG A 159 -40.86 33.06 -16.97
CA ARG A 159 -40.00 34.26 -16.95
C ARG A 159 -38.79 34.08 -17.86
N TYR A 160 -38.26 32.87 -17.92
CA TYR A 160 -37.08 32.51 -18.65
C TYR A 160 -37.37 31.33 -19.57
N THR A 161 -36.71 31.35 -20.73
CA THR A 161 -36.76 30.26 -21.71
C THR A 161 -35.54 29.36 -21.62
N GLY A 162 -34.49 29.79 -20.88
CA GLY A 162 -33.26 29.05 -20.69
C GLY A 162 -32.30 29.72 -19.70
N ALA A 163 -31.22 29.02 -19.35
CA ALA A 163 -30.25 29.44 -18.33
C ALA A 163 -29.58 30.79 -18.64
N TRP A 164 -29.22 31.02 -19.91
CA TRP A 164 -28.59 32.27 -20.34
C TRP A 164 -29.55 33.46 -20.23
N ASN A 165 -30.80 33.28 -20.64
CA ASN A 165 -31.84 34.31 -20.51
C ASN A 165 -32.10 34.65 -19.03
N CYS A 166 -32.13 33.62 -18.16
CA CYS A 166 -32.22 33.79 -16.72
C CYS A 166 -31.05 34.63 -16.16
N PHE A 167 -29.81 34.28 -16.53
CA PHE A 167 -28.61 35.02 -16.09
C PHE A 167 -28.64 36.49 -16.53
N VAL A 168 -28.91 36.76 -17.81
CA VAL A 168 -28.94 38.13 -18.35
C VAL A 168 -30.06 38.96 -17.70
N SER A 169 -31.23 38.36 -17.47
CA SER A 169 -32.33 39.03 -16.80
C SER A 169 -32.03 39.33 -15.33
N LEU A 170 -31.41 38.41 -14.60
CA LEU A 170 -30.98 38.64 -13.22
C LEU A 170 -29.95 39.77 -13.14
N TYR A 171 -28.96 39.76 -14.02
CA TYR A 171 -27.94 40.80 -14.09
C TYR A 171 -28.54 42.19 -14.37
N ARG A 172 -29.51 42.29 -15.29
CA ARG A 172 -30.18 43.57 -15.60
C ARG A 172 -31.08 44.08 -14.47
N THR A 173 -31.63 43.20 -13.64
CA THR A 173 -32.70 43.55 -12.69
C THR A 173 -32.19 43.84 -11.28
N GLN A 174 -31.13 43.15 -10.85
CA GLN A 174 -30.51 43.33 -9.53
C GLN A 174 -29.08 43.86 -9.57
N GLY A 175 -28.52 44.05 -10.76
CA GLY A 175 -27.13 44.51 -10.93
C GLY A 175 -26.12 43.41 -10.61
N PHE A 176 -24.85 43.81 -10.52
CA PHE A 176 -23.73 42.89 -10.31
C PHE A 176 -23.85 42.15 -8.97
N PHE A 177 -23.92 42.86 -7.84
CA PHE A 177 -23.93 42.25 -6.51
C PHE A 177 -25.16 41.37 -6.20
N GLY A 178 -26.27 41.54 -6.93
CA GLY A 178 -27.47 40.70 -6.77
C GLY A 178 -27.24 39.23 -7.12
N LEU A 179 -26.27 38.92 -7.99
CA LEU A 179 -25.94 37.55 -8.39
C LEU A 179 -25.33 36.70 -7.25
N TRP A 180 -24.86 37.34 -6.17
CA TRP A 180 -24.24 36.67 -5.03
C TRP A 180 -25.19 36.43 -3.86
N ILE A 181 -26.48 36.74 -3.97
CA ILE A 181 -27.43 36.49 -2.89
C ILE A 181 -27.43 35.01 -2.50
N GLY A 182 -27.24 34.72 -1.21
CA GLY A 182 -27.19 33.37 -0.67
C GLY A 182 -25.81 32.69 -0.68
N TRP A 183 -24.74 33.40 -1.05
CA TRP A 183 -23.37 32.85 -0.99
C TRP A 183 -22.93 32.48 0.44
N LEU A 184 -23.23 33.33 1.43
CA LEU A 184 -22.80 33.13 2.83
C LEU A 184 -23.46 31.91 3.50
N PRO A 185 -24.80 31.71 3.42
CA PRO A 185 -25.44 30.46 3.87
C PRO A 185 -24.88 29.19 3.21
N ASN A 186 -24.43 29.30 1.95
CA ASN A 186 -23.87 28.16 1.23
C ASN A 186 -22.49 27.75 1.76
N CYS A 187 -21.64 28.73 2.10
CA CYS A 187 -20.37 28.49 2.78
C CYS A 187 -20.60 27.90 4.17
N GLN A 188 -21.55 28.45 4.94
CA GLN A 188 -21.94 27.93 6.24
C GLN A 188 -22.38 26.46 6.16
N ARG A 189 -23.25 26.13 5.19
CA ARG A 189 -23.69 24.76 4.94
C ARG A 189 -22.52 23.81 4.67
N ALA A 190 -21.57 24.21 3.82
CA ALA A 190 -20.41 23.36 3.49
C ALA A 190 -19.52 23.11 4.72
N ALA A 191 -19.28 24.13 5.54
CA ALA A 191 -18.53 24.01 6.78
C ALA A 191 -19.22 23.07 7.78
N LEU A 192 -20.53 23.25 7.99
CA LEU A 192 -21.33 22.43 8.89
C LEU A 192 -21.38 20.96 8.44
N LEU A 193 -21.49 20.71 7.14
CA LEU A 193 -21.51 19.36 6.58
C LEU A 193 -20.18 18.64 6.86
N ASN A 194 -19.04 19.25 6.53
CA ASN A 194 -17.73 18.63 6.73
C ASN A 194 -17.41 18.40 8.22
N MET A 195 -17.77 19.36 9.07
CA MET A 195 -17.56 19.26 10.53
C MET A 195 -18.35 18.09 11.13
N ALA A 196 -19.63 17.98 10.78
CA ALA A 196 -20.51 16.95 11.32
C ALA A 196 -20.16 15.55 10.76
N ASP A 197 -19.80 15.44 9.49
CA ASP A 197 -19.46 14.16 8.85
C ASP A 197 -18.23 13.52 9.52
N ILE A 198 -17.14 14.27 9.66
CA ILE A 198 -15.89 13.77 10.27
C ILE A 198 -16.12 13.42 11.76
N ALA A 199 -16.67 14.36 12.53
CA ALA A 199 -16.82 14.17 13.97
C ALA A 199 -17.76 13.00 14.32
N THR A 200 -18.83 12.81 13.54
CA THR A 200 -19.80 11.75 13.80
C THR A 200 -19.29 10.40 13.31
N TYR A 201 -18.61 10.36 12.18
CA TYR A 201 -18.07 9.10 11.64
C TYR A 201 -17.09 8.44 12.61
N ASP A 202 -16.11 9.19 13.13
CA ASP A 202 -15.10 8.64 14.03
C ASP A 202 -15.73 8.16 15.35
N ASN A 203 -16.59 8.97 15.97
CA ASN A 203 -17.25 8.60 17.21
C ASN A 203 -18.19 7.40 17.04
N THR A 204 -18.97 7.34 15.96
CA THR A 204 -19.89 6.21 15.72
C THR A 204 -19.13 4.94 15.37
N LYS A 205 -18.03 5.04 14.62
CA LYS A 205 -17.15 3.91 14.36
C LYS A 205 -16.58 3.34 15.67
N HIS A 206 -16.01 4.20 16.52
CA HIS A 206 -15.46 3.77 17.81
C HIS A 206 -16.53 3.15 18.71
N ALA A 207 -17.71 3.77 18.84
CA ALA A 207 -18.81 3.21 19.62
C ALA A 207 -19.29 1.84 19.09
N LEU A 208 -19.36 1.64 17.78
CA LEU A 208 -19.76 0.36 17.18
C LEU A 208 -18.74 -0.77 17.44
N ILE A 209 -17.45 -0.42 17.47
CA ILE A 209 -16.38 -1.40 17.72
C ILE A 209 -16.28 -1.70 19.22
N ASP A 210 -16.26 -0.66 20.07
CA ASP A 210 -15.95 -0.78 21.49
C ASP A 210 -17.16 -1.21 22.33
N GLU A 211 -18.36 -0.69 22.04
CA GLU A 211 -19.57 -0.96 22.85
C GLU A 211 -20.44 -2.09 22.27
N VAL A 212 -20.51 -2.18 20.94
CA VAL A 212 -21.37 -3.17 20.24
C VAL A 212 -20.60 -4.44 19.86
N GLY A 213 -19.25 -4.40 19.88
CA GLY A 213 -18.40 -5.56 19.56
C GLY A 213 -18.44 -5.98 18.09
N LEU A 214 -18.82 -5.07 17.19
CA LEU A 214 -18.81 -5.35 15.76
C LEU A 214 -17.37 -5.39 15.24
N LYS A 215 -17.04 -6.41 14.45
CA LYS A 215 -15.77 -6.47 13.72
C LYS A 215 -15.68 -5.31 12.72
N ASP A 216 -14.47 -4.82 12.44
CA ASP A 216 -14.25 -3.67 11.54
C ASP A 216 -14.42 -4.06 10.06
N ASN A 217 -15.67 -4.35 9.69
CA ASN A 217 -16.14 -4.82 8.39
C ASN A 217 -16.83 -3.69 7.60
N TRP A 218 -17.09 -3.93 6.31
CA TRP A 218 -17.83 -3.00 5.44
C TRP A 218 -19.20 -2.59 6.00
N ILE A 219 -19.87 -3.47 6.77
CA ILE A 219 -21.15 -3.18 7.43
C ILE A 219 -20.97 -2.10 8.50
N THR A 220 -19.94 -2.22 9.33
CA THR A 220 -19.61 -1.25 10.39
C THR A 220 -19.31 0.11 9.79
N HIS A 221 -18.52 0.13 8.71
CA HIS A 221 -18.25 1.33 7.94
C HIS A 221 -19.50 1.91 7.27
N ALA A 222 -20.37 1.08 6.72
CA ALA A 222 -21.63 1.52 6.11
C ALA A 222 -22.60 2.13 7.15
N ILE A 223 -22.68 1.54 8.35
CA ILE A 223 -23.52 2.05 9.45
C ILE A 223 -22.95 3.36 9.99
N ALA A 224 -21.64 3.41 10.29
CA ALA A 224 -20.98 4.63 10.76
C ALA A 224 -21.13 5.77 9.73
N SER A 225 -20.97 5.45 8.45
CA SER A 225 -21.17 6.36 7.33
C SER A 225 -22.62 6.84 7.18
N ALA A 226 -23.60 5.95 7.34
CA ALA A 226 -25.02 6.32 7.35
C ALA A 226 -25.36 7.25 8.52
N CYS A 227 -24.84 6.96 9.71
CA CYS A 227 -24.99 7.81 10.89
C CYS A 227 -24.32 9.18 10.72
N ALA A 228 -23.12 9.23 10.12
CA ALA A 228 -22.43 10.46 9.79
C ALA A 228 -23.21 11.30 8.76
N GLY A 229 -23.69 10.67 7.70
CA GLY A 229 -24.57 11.30 6.71
C GLY A 229 -25.87 11.84 7.33
N LEU A 230 -26.43 11.15 8.32
CA LEU A 230 -27.61 11.57 9.06
C LEU A 230 -27.32 12.83 9.90
N ALA A 231 -26.25 12.81 10.69
CA ALA A 231 -25.84 13.96 11.50
C ALA A 231 -25.49 15.17 10.62
N ALA A 232 -24.76 14.96 9.54
CA ALA A 232 -24.42 15.99 8.58
C ALA A 232 -25.68 16.60 7.93
N ALA A 233 -26.70 15.79 7.60
CA ALA A 233 -27.97 16.30 7.11
C ALA A 233 -28.67 17.16 8.17
N ILE A 234 -28.74 16.73 9.44
CA ILE A 234 -29.38 17.49 10.53
C ILE A 234 -28.74 18.87 10.70
N VAL A 235 -27.41 18.93 10.75
CA VAL A 235 -26.71 20.20 11.01
C VAL A 235 -26.73 21.13 9.79
N SER A 236 -26.64 20.58 8.57
CA SER A 236 -26.55 21.40 7.34
C SER A 236 -27.90 21.87 6.79
N LEU A 237 -29.01 21.18 7.08
CA LEU A 237 -30.33 21.48 6.50
C LEU A 237 -30.85 22.90 6.77
N PRO A 238 -30.74 23.45 7.99
CA PRO A 238 -31.22 24.80 8.27
C PRO A 238 -30.53 25.87 7.40
N SER A 239 -29.22 25.71 7.18
CA SER A 239 -28.45 26.61 6.31
C SER A 239 -28.86 26.45 4.83
N ASP A 240 -29.20 25.22 4.44
CA ASP A 240 -29.72 24.89 3.11
C ASP A 240 -31.08 25.54 2.81
N VAL A 241 -32.03 25.47 3.76
CA VAL A 241 -33.36 26.09 3.60
C VAL A 241 -33.27 27.61 3.54
N VAL A 242 -32.40 28.21 4.37
CA VAL A 242 -32.18 29.66 4.35
C VAL A 242 -31.57 30.10 3.03
N LYS A 243 -30.58 29.36 2.51
CA LYS A 243 -30.01 29.60 1.18
C LYS A 243 -31.10 29.64 0.11
N THR A 244 -31.93 28.61 0.03
CA THR A 244 -32.94 28.49 -1.03
C THR A 244 -34.06 29.53 -0.89
N ARG A 245 -34.46 29.90 0.32
CA ARG A 245 -35.46 30.96 0.56
C ARG A 245 -34.93 32.37 0.29
N MET A 246 -33.68 32.64 0.63
CA MET A 246 -33.04 33.92 0.27
C MET A 246 -32.86 34.04 -1.25
N MET A 247 -32.49 32.96 -1.93
CA MET A 247 -32.44 32.93 -3.39
C MET A 247 -33.82 33.06 -4.03
N ASP A 248 -34.90 32.58 -3.38
CA ASP A 248 -36.28 32.77 -3.83
C ASP A 248 -36.72 34.23 -3.70
N GLN A 249 -36.27 34.99 -2.70
CA GLN A 249 -36.72 36.37 -2.46
C GLN A 249 -36.66 37.29 -3.69
N ILE A 250 -35.68 37.08 -4.59
CA ILE A 250 -35.54 37.78 -5.87
C ILE A 250 -36.81 37.65 -6.74
N ARG A 251 -37.52 36.53 -6.63
CA ARG A 251 -38.83 36.31 -7.25
C ARG A 251 -39.81 37.40 -6.89
N HIS A 252 -39.93 37.72 -5.61
CA HIS A 252 -40.92 38.66 -5.12
C HIS A 252 -40.62 40.09 -5.57
N GLU A 253 -39.34 40.46 -5.66
CA GLU A 253 -38.93 41.74 -6.25
C GLU A 253 -39.23 41.82 -7.75
N LEU A 254 -38.96 40.75 -8.50
CA LEU A 254 -39.21 40.69 -9.94
C LEU A 254 -40.70 40.69 -10.26
N ASP A 255 -41.50 39.94 -9.50
CA ASP A 255 -42.96 39.88 -9.67
C ASP A 255 -43.61 41.23 -9.31
N ALA A 256 -43.12 41.91 -8.27
CA ALA A 256 -43.55 43.28 -7.95
C ALA A 256 -43.19 44.28 -9.06
N LYS A 257 -42.00 44.17 -9.66
CA LYS A 257 -41.57 45.03 -10.79
C LYS A 257 -42.35 44.73 -12.08
N MET A 258 -42.66 43.48 -12.39
CA MET A 258 -43.43 43.09 -13.59
C MET A 258 -44.91 43.45 -13.50
N MET A 259 -45.56 43.32 -12.33
CA MET A 259 -47.01 43.56 -12.19
C MET A 259 -47.40 45.05 -12.05
N LYS A 260 -46.45 46.00 -11.95
CA LYS A 260 -46.73 47.43 -11.70
C LYS A 260 -47.72 47.69 -10.53
N THR A 261 -47.80 46.81 -9.54
CA THR A 261 -48.73 46.95 -8.41
C THR A 261 -48.02 47.66 -7.26
N LYS A 262 -48.39 48.93 -6.99
CA LYS A 262 -47.73 49.80 -5.99
C LYS A 262 -47.87 49.37 -4.51
N ASN A 263 -48.74 48.40 -4.17
CA ASN A 263 -49.07 48.08 -2.77
C ASN A 263 -49.04 46.57 -2.45
N THR A 264 -47.90 45.92 -2.62
CA THR A 264 -47.63 44.67 -1.88
C THR A 264 -46.33 44.84 -1.13
N HIS A 265 -46.41 45.18 0.16
CA HIS A 265 -45.29 45.04 1.09
C HIS A 265 -44.98 43.55 1.19
N VAL A 266 -44.09 43.07 0.33
CA VAL A 266 -43.48 41.75 0.50
C VAL A 266 -42.35 41.94 1.50
N ASP A 267 -42.46 41.32 2.68
CA ASP A 267 -41.42 41.35 3.71
C ASP A 267 -40.15 40.65 3.19
N LEU A 268 -39.30 41.44 2.55
CA LEU A 268 -37.96 41.04 2.10
C LEU A 268 -37.09 40.69 3.31
N TYR A 269 -36.18 39.72 3.17
CA TYR A 269 -35.20 39.38 4.21
C TYR A 269 -34.03 40.36 4.14
N ASN A 270 -33.68 40.99 5.27
CA ASN A 270 -32.55 41.93 5.38
C ASN A 270 -31.24 41.24 5.80
N GLY A 271 -31.17 39.91 5.64
CA GLY A 271 -29.98 39.12 5.94
C GLY A 271 -30.32 37.68 6.34
N VAL A 272 -29.26 36.90 6.60
CA VAL A 272 -29.36 35.47 6.97
C VAL A 272 -30.12 35.28 8.28
N VAL A 273 -29.81 36.10 9.29
CA VAL A 273 -30.42 36.02 10.64
C VAL A 273 -31.90 36.41 10.60
N ASP A 274 -32.24 37.47 9.85
CA ASP A 274 -33.64 37.90 9.66
C ASP A 274 -34.46 36.82 8.93
N CYS A 275 -33.87 36.17 7.93
CA CYS A 275 -34.48 35.03 7.26
C CYS A 275 -34.76 33.87 8.24
N TYR A 276 -33.78 33.53 9.08
CA TYR A 276 -33.92 32.49 10.10
C TYR A 276 -35.07 32.78 11.07
N MET A 277 -35.11 34.00 11.62
CA MET A 277 -36.15 34.41 12.57
C MET A 277 -37.53 34.43 11.93
N LYS A 278 -37.67 34.96 10.71
CA LYS A 278 -38.94 35.02 9.98
C LYS A 278 -39.48 33.63 9.63
N ILE A 279 -38.61 32.68 9.25
CA ILE A 279 -39.04 31.29 8.99
C ILE A 279 -39.60 30.67 10.27
N ILE A 280 -38.88 30.80 11.40
CA ILE A 280 -39.33 30.25 12.69
C ILE A 280 -40.63 30.89 13.14
N ARG A 281 -40.76 32.21 13.04
CA ARG A 281 -41.95 32.95 13.49
C ARG A 281 -43.20 32.66 12.64
N ASN A 282 -43.03 32.50 11.33
CA ASN A 282 -44.16 32.39 10.40
C ASN A 282 -44.54 30.95 10.03
N GLU A 283 -43.57 30.04 9.95
CA GLU A 283 -43.79 28.65 9.49
C GLU A 283 -43.49 27.61 10.57
N GLY A 284 -42.87 28.01 11.69
CA GLY A 284 -42.45 27.13 12.79
C GLY A 284 -41.06 26.52 12.60
N PHE A 285 -40.47 26.02 13.70
CA PHE A 285 -39.10 25.49 13.73
C PHE A 285 -38.87 24.32 12.75
N PHE A 286 -39.83 23.40 12.63
CA PHE A 286 -39.72 22.24 11.74
C PHE A 286 -39.69 22.60 10.24
N SER A 287 -40.03 23.84 9.87
CA SER A 287 -39.94 24.28 8.47
C SER A 287 -38.48 24.34 7.97
N LEU A 288 -37.51 24.51 8.89
CA LEU A 288 -36.08 24.50 8.59
C LEU A 288 -35.55 23.11 8.16
N TYR A 289 -36.32 22.04 8.41
CA TYR A 289 -35.96 20.67 8.04
C TYR A 289 -36.72 20.16 6.81
N LYS A 290 -37.38 21.05 6.06
CA LYS A 290 -37.98 20.71 4.77
C LYS A 290 -36.92 20.21 3.80
N GLY A 291 -37.18 19.08 3.16
CA GLY A 291 -36.27 18.45 2.20
C GLY A 291 -35.23 17.52 2.82
N PHE A 292 -35.44 17.10 4.08
CA PHE A 292 -34.57 16.18 4.79
C PHE A 292 -34.38 14.85 4.06
N LEU A 293 -35.48 14.17 3.74
CA LEU A 293 -35.44 12.85 3.10
C LEU A 293 -34.71 12.86 1.74
N PRO A 294 -35.01 13.78 0.79
CA PRO A 294 -34.22 13.92 -0.44
C PRO A 294 -32.74 14.18 -0.19
N SER A 295 -32.40 15.00 0.81
CA SER A 295 -31.01 15.35 1.12
C SER A 295 -30.24 14.16 1.67
N TYR A 296 -30.86 13.38 2.57
CA TYR A 296 -30.26 12.18 3.16
C TYR A 296 -30.06 11.08 2.12
N ILE A 297 -31.08 10.79 1.28
CA ILE A 297 -30.99 9.78 0.21
C ILE A 297 -29.88 10.13 -0.79
N ARG A 298 -29.63 11.42 -1.04
CA ARG A 298 -28.53 11.86 -1.91
C ARG A 298 -27.15 11.70 -1.27
N MET A 299 -27.05 11.81 0.05
CA MET A 299 -25.77 11.76 0.79
C MET A 299 -25.36 10.32 1.12
N ALA A 300 -26.32 9.45 1.49
CA ALA A 300 -26.03 8.09 1.94
C ALA A 300 -25.20 7.23 0.94
N PRO A 301 -25.45 7.25 -0.39
CA PRO A 301 -24.68 6.45 -1.34
C PRO A 301 -23.23 6.93 -1.53
N CYS A 302 -23.01 8.25 -1.41
CA CYS A 302 -21.68 8.86 -1.58
C CYS A 302 -20.79 8.55 -0.37
N SER A 303 -21.38 8.46 0.82
CA SER A 303 -20.65 8.10 2.02
C SER A 303 -20.39 6.59 2.10
N THR A 304 -21.32 5.72 1.68
CA THR A 304 -21.10 4.26 1.68
C THR A 304 -20.07 3.81 0.64
N THR A 305 -20.05 4.41 -0.55
CA THR A 305 -19.07 4.06 -1.61
C THR A 305 -17.63 4.42 -1.24
N ARG A 306 -17.42 5.51 -0.49
CA ARG A 306 -16.09 5.92 -0.02
C ARG A 306 -15.47 4.93 0.97
N PHE A 307 -16.28 4.15 1.69
CA PHE A 307 -15.81 3.22 2.72
C PHE A 307 -16.10 1.74 2.41
N ALA A 308 -16.68 1.45 1.24
CA ALA A 308 -16.83 0.10 0.71
C ALA A 308 -15.57 -0.39 -0.05
N SER A 309 -14.53 0.44 -0.20
CA SER A 309 -13.24 -0.04 -0.71
C SER A 309 -12.53 -0.85 0.36
N ASN A 310 -11.99 -2.01 -0.02
CA ASN A 310 -11.23 -2.89 0.86
C ASN A 310 -9.86 -2.25 1.17
N TYR A 311 -9.86 -1.29 2.09
CA TYR A 311 -8.68 -0.54 2.49
C TYR A 311 -7.91 -1.26 3.61
N TYR A 312 -6.61 -1.46 3.38
CA TYR A 312 -5.65 -1.97 4.35
C TYR A 312 -4.49 -0.99 4.52
N ASP A 313 -4.00 -0.79 5.73
CA ASP A 313 -2.87 0.12 5.95
C ASP A 313 -1.56 -0.43 5.37
N ALA A 314 -1.37 -1.74 5.43
CA ALA A 314 -0.26 -2.43 4.77
C ALA A 314 -0.71 -3.75 4.13
N VAL A 315 -0.30 -4.00 2.89
CA VAL A 315 -0.52 -5.28 2.19
C VAL A 315 0.82 -5.91 1.89
N ILE A 316 1.03 -7.14 2.36
CA ILE A 316 2.23 -7.95 2.10
C ILE A 316 1.88 -8.96 1.00
N VAL A 317 2.58 -8.90 -0.11
CA VAL A 317 2.42 -9.82 -1.25
C VAL A 317 3.51 -10.88 -1.18
N GLY A 318 3.12 -12.13 -0.92
CA GLY A 318 4.01 -13.28 -0.77
C GLY A 318 4.23 -13.64 0.70
N GLY A 319 3.74 -14.81 1.11
CA GLY A 319 3.90 -15.45 2.42
C GLY A 319 4.93 -16.59 2.40
N GLY A 320 6.13 -16.28 1.91
CA GLY A 320 7.31 -17.15 2.05
C GLY A 320 7.99 -17.01 3.43
N LEU A 321 9.25 -17.44 3.53
CA LEU A 321 10.08 -17.32 4.75
C LEU A 321 10.17 -15.88 5.28
N VAL A 322 10.33 -14.91 4.36
CA VAL A 322 10.52 -13.49 4.70
C VAL A 322 9.17 -12.80 4.89
N GLY A 323 8.19 -13.06 4.01
CA GLY A 323 6.86 -12.45 4.10
C GLY A 323 6.07 -12.86 5.35
N ASN A 324 6.10 -14.15 5.73
CA ASN A 324 5.49 -14.61 6.98
C ASN A 324 6.18 -14.00 8.20
N ALA A 325 7.51 -13.86 8.16
CA ALA A 325 8.26 -13.20 9.24
C ALA A 325 7.87 -11.72 9.35
N MET A 326 7.69 -11.02 8.23
CA MET A 326 7.24 -9.63 8.20
C MET A 326 5.84 -9.47 8.77
N ALA A 327 4.89 -10.32 8.35
CA ALA A 327 3.53 -10.30 8.86
C ALA A 327 3.49 -10.58 10.37
N CYS A 328 4.32 -11.51 10.86
CA CYS A 328 4.46 -11.82 12.29
C CYS A 328 5.04 -10.63 13.07
N ALA A 329 6.08 -9.97 12.52
CA ALA A 329 6.71 -8.83 13.15
C ALA A 329 5.73 -7.66 13.31
N LEU A 330 5.01 -7.32 12.24
CA LEU A 330 4.01 -6.25 12.28
C LEU A 330 2.81 -6.60 13.16
N GLY A 331 2.32 -7.84 13.10
CA GLY A 331 1.17 -8.29 13.90
C GLY A 331 1.48 -8.46 15.39
N SER A 332 2.72 -8.77 15.76
CA SER A 332 3.13 -8.91 17.17
C SER A 332 3.39 -7.55 17.84
N ASN A 333 3.57 -6.49 17.05
CA ASN A 333 3.96 -5.19 17.55
C ASN A 333 2.74 -4.40 18.06
N LYS A 334 2.68 -4.17 19.38
CA LYS A 334 1.57 -3.43 20.03
C LYS A 334 1.34 -2.03 19.46
N GLN A 335 2.38 -1.36 18.97
CA GLN A 335 2.27 -0.02 18.40
C GLN A 335 1.56 -0.03 17.03
N MET A 336 1.57 -1.18 16.34
CA MET A 336 0.91 -1.38 15.06
C MET A 336 -0.53 -1.90 15.21
N SER A 337 -1.04 -2.07 16.43
CA SER A 337 -2.39 -2.62 16.70
C SER A 337 -3.54 -1.83 16.04
N SER A 338 -3.32 -0.54 15.78
CA SER A 338 -4.30 0.34 15.10
C SER A 338 -4.32 0.20 13.57
N LYS A 339 -3.40 -0.55 12.96
CA LYS A 339 -3.20 -0.62 11.50
C LYS A 339 -3.70 -1.93 10.92
N LYS A 340 -4.55 -1.93 9.90
CA LYS A 340 -4.99 -3.19 9.26
C LYS A 340 -3.91 -3.73 8.32
N ILE A 341 -3.47 -4.97 8.56
CA ILE A 341 -2.44 -5.63 7.76
C ILE A 341 -3.05 -6.81 7.02
N LEU A 342 -2.78 -6.94 5.73
CA LEU A 342 -3.20 -8.06 4.90
C LEU A 342 -1.98 -8.82 4.38
N LEU A 343 -1.94 -10.13 4.60
CA LEU A 343 -0.96 -11.02 3.96
C LEU A 343 -1.65 -11.80 2.83
N LEU A 344 -1.13 -11.67 1.62
CA LEU A 344 -1.57 -12.40 0.43
C LEU A 344 -0.57 -13.53 0.14
N GLU A 345 -1.02 -14.78 0.28
CA GLU A 345 -0.24 -15.97 -0.04
C GLU A 345 -0.85 -16.74 -1.21
N SER A 346 0.00 -17.12 -2.16
CA SER A 346 -0.39 -17.84 -3.37
C SER A 346 -0.69 -19.33 -3.14
N ASN A 347 -0.03 -19.96 -2.16
CA ASN A 347 -0.16 -21.38 -1.85
C ASN A 347 -1.41 -21.67 -1.00
N LYS A 348 -1.85 -22.94 -1.07
CA LYS A 348 -2.92 -23.46 -0.22
C LYS A 348 -2.45 -23.63 1.22
N GLU A 349 -3.39 -23.45 2.15
CA GLU A 349 -3.16 -23.55 3.59
C GLU A 349 -2.61 -24.92 4.03
N SER A 350 -3.00 -26.01 3.36
CA SER A 350 -2.56 -27.37 3.68
C SER A 350 -1.05 -27.55 3.60
N HIS A 351 -0.39 -26.93 2.60
CA HIS A 351 1.06 -27.01 2.43
C HIS A 351 1.85 -26.18 3.47
N LEU A 352 1.20 -25.29 4.21
CA LEU A 352 1.83 -24.38 5.17
C LEU A 352 1.71 -24.86 6.62
N SER A 353 0.79 -25.79 6.91
CA SER A 353 0.54 -26.31 8.26
C SER A 353 0.84 -27.81 8.41
N GLU A 354 1.48 -28.44 7.43
CA GLU A 354 1.92 -29.82 7.55
C GLU A 354 3.05 -29.95 8.58
N ILE A 355 2.78 -30.73 9.62
CA ILE A 355 3.76 -31.23 10.59
C ILE A 355 4.87 -31.93 9.78
N PRO A 356 6.16 -31.71 10.08
CA PRO A 356 7.23 -32.31 9.31
C PRO A 356 7.10 -33.85 9.29
N GLN A 357 7.20 -34.41 8.09
CA GLN A 357 7.28 -35.85 7.84
C GLN A 357 8.51 -36.45 8.55
N PRO A 358 8.58 -37.77 8.77
CA PRO A 358 9.76 -38.40 9.39
C PRO A 358 11.06 -38.12 8.62
N THR A 359 10.99 -37.92 7.30
CA THR A 359 12.11 -37.60 6.40
C THR A 359 12.49 -36.12 6.43
N TYR A 360 13.80 -35.83 6.33
CA TYR A 360 14.30 -34.47 6.21
C TYR A 360 13.90 -33.83 4.87
N SER A 361 13.54 -32.55 4.90
CA SER A 361 13.39 -31.73 3.71
C SER A 361 14.75 -31.40 3.12
N ASN A 362 14.87 -31.52 1.80
CA ASN A 362 16.09 -31.14 1.09
C ASN A 362 16.38 -29.63 1.14
N ARG A 363 15.41 -28.77 1.46
CA ARG A 363 15.67 -27.32 1.59
C ARG A 363 15.92 -26.92 3.03
N VAL A 364 17.19 -26.69 3.33
CA VAL A 364 17.66 -26.21 4.62
C VAL A 364 18.31 -24.84 4.48
N SER A 365 18.23 -24.05 5.54
CA SER A 365 18.91 -22.76 5.64
C SER A 365 19.83 -22.74 6.85
N ALA A 366 21.02 -22.14 6.68
CA ALA A 366 21.91 -21.82 7.77
C ALA A 366 21.46 -20.49 8.40
N VAL A 367 20.76 -20.58 9.53
CA VAL A 367 20.18 -19.44 10.24
C VAL A 367 21.23 -18.79 11.13
N SER A 368 21.49 -17.51 10.91
CA SER A 368 22.45 -16.74 11.71
C SER A 368 21.93 -16.47 13.15
N PRO A 369 22.81 -16.22 14.14
CA PRO A 369 22.39 -15.87 15.50
C PRO A 369 21.45 -14.65 15.56
N ARG A 370 21.67 -13.63 14.71
CA ARG A 370 20.79 -12.46 14.61
C ARG A 370 19.37 -12.84 14.14
N SER A 371 19.27 -13.77 13.21
CA SER A 371 17.97 -14.28 12.75
C SER A 371 17.27 -15.12 13.82
N VAL A 372 18.04 -15.84 14.64
CA VAL A 372 17.51 -16.50 15.84
C VAL A 372 16.96 -15.51 16.86
N GLU A 373 17.63 -14.37 17.07
CA GLU A 373 17.10 -13.29 17.92
C GLU A 373 15.76 -12.75 17.40
N LEU A 374 15.60 -12.62 16.08
CA LEU A 374 14.29 -12.29 15.49
C LEU A 374 13.24 -13.35 15.82
N PHE A 375 13.54 -14.64 15.65
CA PHE A 375 12.58 -15.71 15.98
C PHE A 375 12.24 -15.78 17.47
N LYS A 376 13.20 -15.43 18.36
CA LYS A 376 12.95 -15.27 19.79
C LYS A 376 12.03 -14.09 20.06
N LYS A 377 12.24 -12.93 19.40
CA LYS A 377 11.36 -11.75 19.51
C LYS A 377 9.92 -12.04 19.03
N LEU A 378 9.75 -12.99 18.10
CA LEU A 378 8.44 -13.41 17.58
C LEU A 378 7.80 -14.56 18.38
N ASP A 379 8.46 -15.07 19.43
CA ASP A 379 8.10 -16.28 20.19
C ASP A 379 7.91 -17.54 19.34
N VAL A 380 8.70 -17.69 18.27
CA VAL A 380 8.65 -18.85 17.36
C VAL A 380 9.83 -19.79 17.57
N TRP A 381 10.91 -19.30 18.19
CA TRP A 381 12.15 -20.05 18.38
C TRP A 381 11.97 -21.35 19.17
N ASP A 382 11.27 -21.32 20.30
CA ASP A 382 11.11 -22.50 21.16
C ASP A 382 10.45 -23.66 20.39
N ARG A 383 9.52 -23.31 19.50
CA ARG A 383 8.85 -24.26 18.63
C ARG A 383 9.76 -24.81 17.53
N ILE A 384 10.58 -23.97 16.90
CA ILE A 384 11.56 -24.44 15.90
C ILE A 384 12.57 -25.39 16.57
N SER A 385 13.04 -25.00 17.77
CA SER A 385 14.03 -25.78 18.53
C SER A 385 13.50 -27.11 19.05
N SER A 386 12.20 -27.21 19.37
CA SER A 386 11.58 -28.45 19.82
C SER A 386 11.38 -29.48 18.71
N TYR A 387 11.33 -29.04 17.45
CA TYR A 387 11.30 -29.94 16.31
C TYR A 387 12.71 -30.40 15.93
N ARG A 388 13.45 -29.59 15.17
CA ARG A 388 14.77 -29.92 14.63
C ARG A 388 15.57 -28.65 14.37
N ALA A 389 16.65 -28.46 15.11
CA ALA A 389 17.63 -27.41 14.86
C ALA A 389 19.01 -27.94 15.25
N LYS A 390 19.92 -28.06 14.27
CA LYS A 390 21.29 -28.51 14.53
C LYS A 390 22.23 -27.32 14.63
N LYS A 391 22.96 -27.25 15.74
CA LYS A 391 23.97 -26.24 16.01
C LYS A 391 25.25 -26.53 15.22
N ILE A 392 25.82 -25.49 14.61
CA ILE A 392 27.14 -25.50 13.99
C ILE A 392 28.13 -24.78 14.91
N ASN A 393 29.17 -25.50 15.34
CA ASN A 393 30.23 -24.98 16.21
C ASN A 393 31.45 -24.52 15.43
N SER A 394 31.71 -25.16 14.29
CA SER A 394 32.88 -24.89 13.47
C SER A 394 32.54 -24.90 11.98
N MET A 395 33.27 -24.10 11.19
CA MET A 395 33.13 -24.08 9.74
C MET A 395 34.50 -24.25 9.09
N GLN A 396 34.61 -25.19 8.16
CA GLN A 396 35.83 -25.45 7.40
C GLN A 396 35.65 -25.12 5.93
N VAL A 397 36.53 -24.27 5.41
CA VAL A 397 36.56 -23.86 4.00
C VAL A 397 37.84 -24.37 3.35
N LEU A 398 37.70 -25.18 2.30
CA LEU A 398 38.77 -25.87 1.60
C LEU A 398 38.84 -25.40 0.13
N ASP A 399 40.04 -25.37 -0.46
CA ASP A 399 40.25 -25.16 -1.90
C ASP A 399 40.72 -26.47 -2.55
N SER A 400 40.16 -26.84 -3.71
CA SER A 400 40.58 -28.01 -4.48
C SER A 400 41.94 -27.86 -5.16
N CYS A 401 42.37 -26.62 -5.43
CA CYS A 401 43.62 -26.36 -6.18
C CYS A 401 44.82 -26.03 -5.28
N SER A 402 44.63 -25.95 -3.96
CA SER A 402 45.69 -25.69 -2.98
C SER A 402 45.44 -26.36 -1.65
N THR A 403 46.51 -26.64 -0.91
CA THR A 403 46.47 -27.26 0.43
C THR A 403 45.98 -26.33 1.54
N SER A 404 45.54 -25.12 1.19
CA SER A 404 45.12 -24.08 2.14
C SER A 404 43.70 -24.32 2.64
N SER A 405 43.53 -24.47 3.95
CA SER A 405 42.23 -24.53 4.63
C SER A 405 42.03 -23.31 5.55
N ILE A 406 40.80 -22.81 5.63
CA ILE A 406 40.38 -21.91 6.71
C ILE A 406 39.49 -22.68 7.66
N HIS A 407 39.89 -22.72 8.93
CA HIS A 407 39.11 -23.34 9.99
C HIS A 407 38.54 -22.27 10.90
N PHE A 408 37.25 -21.97 10.83
CA PHE A 408 36.60 -21.01 11.73
C PHE A 408 36.08 -21.74 12.97
N ASP A 409 36.82 -21.64 14.08
CA ASP A 409 36.37 -22.07 15.40
C ASP A 409 35.96 -20.87 16.24
N ARG A 410 34.83 -20.99 16.94
CA ARG A 410 34.49 -20.11 18.07
C ARG A 410 34.78 -20.83 19.39
N PRO A 411 35.18 -20.10 20.45
CA PRO A 411 35.15 -20.65 21.80
C PRO A 411 33.72 -21.12 22.15
N SER A 412 33.64 -22.20 22.92
CA SER A 412 32.51 -23.11 23.16
C SER A 412 31.16 -22.51 23.60
N GLU A 413 31.09 -21.20 23.88
CA GLU A 413 29.86 -20.53 24.35
C GLU A 413 29.07 -19.82 23.23
N GLN A 414 29.65 -19.61 22.04
CA GLN A 414 29.00 -18.88 20.95
C GLN A 414 28.89 -19.69 19.66
N GLU A 415 27.67 -19.75 19.13
CA GLU A 415 27.32 -20.58 17.97
C GLU A 415 27.56 -19.81 16.67
N ILE A 416 27.89 -20.50 15.58
CA ILE A 416 28.09 -19.88 14.26
C ILE A 416 26.75 -19.72 13.54
N ALA A 417 25.97 -20.80 13.47
CA ALA A 417 24.65 -20.83 12.84
C ALA A 417 23.86 -22.08 13.29
N TYR A 418 22.56 -22.08 13.00
CA TYR A 418 21.71 -23.26 13.12
C TYR A 418 21.26 -23.73 11.74
N VAL A 419 21.38 -25.02 11.44
CA VAL A 419 20.79 -25.60 10.23
C VAL A 419 19.36 -26.01 10.55
N ILE A 420 18.41 -25.40 9.83
CA ILE A 420 16.98 -25.60 10.04
C ILE A 420 16.30 -25.80 8.68
N GLU A 421 15.32 -26.69 8.62
CA GLU A 421 14.50 -26.93 7.44
C GLU A 421 13.56 -25.75 7.16
N ASN A 422 13.48 -25.31 5.92
CA ASN A 422 12.67 -24.14 5.54
C ASN A 422 11.18 -24.37 5.82
N THR A 423 10.71 -25.61 5.66
CA THR A 423 9.33 -26.03 5.94
C THR A 423 8.96 -25.84 7.41
N ILE A 424 9.87 -26.17 8.33
CA ILE A 424 9.68 -25.99 9.78
C ILE A 424 9.55 -24.50 10.12
N ILE A 425 10.41 -23.65 9.54
CA ILE A 425 10.36 -22.20 9.78
C ILE A 425 9.03 -21.62 9.28
N VAL A 426 8.61 -21.98 8.06
CA VAL A 426 7.35 -21.50 7.48
C VAL A 426 6.16 -21.98 8.31
N ALA A 427 6.12 -23.25 8.71
CA ALA A 427 5.03 -23.80 9.52
C ALA A 427 4.93 -23.10 10.88
N ALA A 428 6.06 -22.94 11.58
CA ALA A 428 6.10 -22.29 12.89
C ALA A 428 5.67 -20.82 12.81
N LEU A 429 6.10 -20.08 11.78
CA LEU A 429 5.65 -18.71 11.53
C LEU A 429 4.15 -18.68 11.19
N PHE A 430 3.67 -19.56 10.32
CA PHE A 430 2.29 -19.58 9.86
C PHE A 430 1.30 -19.89 10.99
N GLU A 431 1.66 -20.79 11.90
CA GLU A 431 0.84 -21.06 13.09
C GLU A 431 0.81 -19.89 14.07
N LYS A 432 1.94 -19.17 14.23
CA LYS A 432 1.95 -17.91 14.97
C LYS A 432 1.04 -16.89 14.29
N LEU A 433 1.09 -16.75 12.97
CA LEU A 433 0.19 -15.88 12.21
C LEU A 433 -1.28 -16.25 12.43
N LYS A 434 -1.64 -17.53 12.43
CA LYS A 434 -3.01 -18.00 12.76
C LYS A 434 -3.44 -17.60 14.17
N SER A 435 -2.54 -17.72 15.15
CA SER A 435 -2.83 -17.29 16.52
C SER A 435 -3.03 -15.78 16.62
N LEU A 436 -2.25 -15.00 15.86
CA LEU A 436 -2.36 -13.55 15.79
C LEU A 436 -3.62 -13.11 15.06
N SER A 437 -3.97 -13.73 13.93
CA SER A 437 -5.15 -13.36 13.14
C SER A 437 -6.47 -13.50 13.92
N ARG A 438 -6.52 -14.37 14.94
CA ARG A 438 -7.68 -14.48 15.84
C ARG A 438 -7.83 -13.31 16.82
N ASN A 439 -6.72 -12.66 17.18
CA ASN A 439 -6.63 -11.72 18.29
C ASN A 439 -6.12 -10.31 17.89
N SER A 440 -5.74 -10.11 16.62
CA SER A 440 -5.05 -8.90 16.14
C SER A 440 -5.60 -8.41 14.79
N ASN A 441 -5.13 -7.25 14.39
CA ASN A 441 -5.36 -6.48 13.17
C ASN A 441 -4.78 -7.11 11.88
N LEU A 442 -4.53 -8.42 11.87
CA LEU A 442 -3.88 -9.16 10.78
C LEU A 442 -4.84 -10.13 10.09
N ASP A 443 -5.09 -9.87 8.80
CA ASP A 443 -5.84 -10.75 7.92
C ASP A 443 -4.88 -11.57 7.03
N ILE A 444 -5.20 -12.84 6.84
CA ILE A 444 -4.41 -13.75 6.00
C ILE A 444 -5.32 -14.30 4.92
N ARG A 445 -4.94 -14.14 3.66
CA ARG A 445 -5.62 -14.73 2.50
C ARG A 445 -4.68 -15.68 1.79
N THR A 446 -4.99 -16.96 1.87
CA THR A 446 -4.29 -18.03 1.14
C THR A 446 -4.93 -18.23 -0.23
N SER A 447 -4.26 -18.98 -1.12
CA SER A 447 -4.72 -19.24 -2.50
C SER A 447 -5.02 -17.97 -3.31
N SER A 448 -4.36 -16.86 -2.98
CA SER A 448 -4.62 -15.54 -3.56
C SER A 448 -3.49 -15.17 -4.52
N ILE A 449 -3.71 -15.41 -5.81
CA ILE A 449 -2.75 -15.07 -6.85
C ILE A 449 -2.94 -13.60 -7.23
N VAL A 450 -1.93 -12.78 -7.02
CA VAL A 450 -1.91 -11.39 -7.46
C VAL A 450 -1.73 -11.34 -8.97
N THR A 451 -2.64 -10.68 -9.69
CA THR A 451 -2.58 -10.51 -11.15
C THR A 451 -1.86 -9.22 -11.51
N GLU A 452 -2.26 -8.11 -10.91
CA GLU A 452 -1.79 -6.76 -11.22
C GLU A 452 -1.61 -5.94 -9.94
N CYS A 453 -0.57 -5.12 -9.91
CA CYS A 453 -0.31 -4.15 -8.85
C CYS A 453 -0.13 -2.78 -9.50
N ILE A 454 -0.67 -1.73 -8.88
CA ILE A 454 -0.47 -0.35 -9.31
C ILE A 454 0.12 0.42 -8.13
N VAL A 455 1.34 0.91 -8.30
CA VAL A 455 2.06 1.71 -7.30
C VAL A 455 2.08 3.17 -7.76
N PRO A 456 1.38 4.08 -7.07
CA PRO A 456 1.37 5.49 -7.43
C PRO A 456 2.70 6.16 -7.08
N GLN A 457 3.05 7.20 -7.83
CA GLN A 457 4.26 8.01 -7.56
C GLN A 457 4.02 9.08 -6.49
N SER A 458 2.78 9.51 -6.27
CA SER A 458 2.37 10.50 -5.27
C SER A 458 1.72 9.89 -4.04
N LEU A 459 1.88 10.54 -2.89
CA LEU A 459 1.21 10.20 -1.64
C LEU A 459 -0.30 10.47 -1.65
N ASP A 460 -0.82 11.24 -2.61
CA ASP A 460 -2.26 11.55 -2.66
C ASP A 460 -3.11 10.35 -3.11
N ASP A 461 -2.52 9.40 -3.85
CA ASP A 461 -3.19 8.21 -4.37
C ASP A 461 -2.75 6.96 -3.57
N LEU A 462 -3.64 5.99 -3.38
CA LEU A 462 -3.34 4.72 -2.70
C LEU A 462 -2.79 3.67 -3.67
N ALA A 463 -1.96 2.76 -3.17
CA ALA A 463 -1.52 1.61 -3.96
C ALA A 463 -2.67 0.61 -4.11
N THR A 464 -2.79 -0.01 -5.28
CA THR A 464 -3.87 -0.97 -5.57
C THR A 464 -3.32 -2.33 -5.95
N VAL A 465 -3.96 -3.40 -5.43
CA VAL A 465 -3.61 -4.79 -5.70
C VAL A 465 -4.84 -5.53 -6.20
N SER A 466 -4.73 -6.15 -7.37
CA SER A 466 -5.79 -6.96 -7.99
C SER A 466 -5.46 -8.44 -7.89
N LEU A 467 -6.43 -9.24 -7.44
CA LEU A 467 -6.33 -10.70 -7.38
C LEU A 467 -6.91 -11.36 -8.64
N ALA A 468 -6.50 -12.60 -8.89
CA ALA A 468 -7.09 -13.46 -9.93
C ALA A 468 -8.57 -13.77 -9.69
N SER A 469 -9.06 -13.63 -8.45
CA SER A 469 -10.48 -13.73 -8.11
C SER A 469 -11.32 -12.54 -8.63
N GLY A 470 -10.67 -11.46 -9.08
CA GLY A 470 -11.32 -10.21 -9.48
C GLY A 470 -11.48 -9.20 -8.33
N GLU A 471 -11.08 -9.55 -7.10
CA GLU A 471 -11.08 -8.62 -5.97
C GLU A 471 -9.93 -7.60 -6.06
N THR A 472 -10.21 -6.35 -5.68
CA THR A 472 -9.22 -5.26 -5.62
C THR A 472 -9.09 -4.71 -4.21
N PHE A 473 -7.85 -4.50 -3.77
CA PHE A 473 -7.51 -3.93 -2.46
C PHE A 473 -6.77 -2.61 -2.62
N GLU A 474 -7.10 -1.64 -1.78
CA GLU A 474 -6.40 -0.35 -1.69
C GLU A 474 -5.51 -0.34 -0.45
N THR A 475 -4.29 0.19 -0.56
CA THR A 475 -3.37 0.24 0.57
C THR A 475 -2.47 1.46 0.63
N SER A 476 -2.14 1.85 1.86
CA SER A 476 -1.17 2.91 2.10
C SER A 476 0.28 2.45 1.88
N LEU A 477 0.58 1.18 2.15
CA LEU A 477 1.91 0.60 1.95
C LEU A 477 1.81 -0.83 1.37
N LEU A 478 2.36 -1.02 0.18
CA LEU A 478 2.53 -2.32 -0.47
C LEU A 478 3.93 -2.89 -0.17
N ILE A 479 4.01 -4.08 0.41
CA ILE A 479 5.27 -4.77 0.70
C ILE A 479 5.41 -5.97 -0.24
N GLY A 480 6.42 -5.94 -1.12
CA GLY A 480 6.75 -7.04 -2.03
C GLY A 480 7.68 -8.06 -1.38
N ALA A 481 7.18 -9.27 -1.14
CA ALA A 481 7.90 -10.43 -0.62
C ALA A 481 7.65 -11.68 -1.50
N ASP A 482 7.38 -11.46 -2.79
CA ASP A 482 6.94 -12.43 -3.82
C ASP A 482 8.09 -13.11 -4.57
N GLY A 483 9.31 -13.01 -4.04
CA GLY A 483 10.50 -13.71 -4.55
C GLY A 483 11.15 -13.07 -5.77
N PHE A 484 12.03 -13.81 -6.44
CA PHE A 484 12.89 -13.25 -7.50
C PHE A 484 12.11 -12.66 -8.69
N ASN A 485 10.97 -13.25 -9.04
CA ASN A 485 10.06 -12.78 -10.11
C ASN A 485 8.96 -11.87 -9.55
N SER A 486 9.37 -10.89 -8.75
CA SER A 486 8.45 -9.97 -8.07
C SER A 486 7.62 -9.15 -9.06
N LYS A 487 6.29 -9.27 -8.97
CA LYS A 487 5.33 -8.41 -9.67
C LYS A 487 5.25 -7.04 -9.03
N VAL A 488 5.41 -6.97 -7.71
CA VAL A 488 5.42 -5.69 -6.97
C VAL A 488 6.60 -4.84 -7.43
N ARG A 489 7.79 -5.42 -7.61
CA ARG A 489 8.97 -4.73 -8.14
C ARG A 489 8.73 -4.18 -9.55
N GLN A 490 8.10 -4.99 -10.43
CA GLN A 490 7.75 -4.57 -11.78
C GLN A 490 6.75 -3.42 -11.78
N ALA A 491 5.73 -3.48 -10.93
CA ALA A 491 4.72 -2.42 -10.77
C ALA A 491 5.29 -1.13 -10.18
N ALA A 492 6.27 -1.22 -9.29
CA ALA A 492 6.97 -0.07 -8.74
C ALA A 492 7.96 0.59 -9.74
N ASN A 493 8.16 -0.03 -10.92
CA ASN A 493 9.10 0.42 -11.95
C ASN A 493 10.51 0.69 -11.41
N VAL A 494 10.99 -0.21 -10.56
CA VAL A 494 12.31 -0.14 -9.94
C VAL A 494 13.35 -0.81 -10.84
N ASP A 495 14.45 -0.11 -11.11
CA ASP A 495 15.58 -0.67 -11.85
C ASP A 495 16.17 -1.88 -11.11
N TYR A 496 16.37 -2.97 -11.85
CA TYR A 496 16.87 -4.24 -11.31
C TYR A 496 18.04 -4.74 -12.15
N THR A 497 19.22 -4.79 -11.54
CA THR A 497 20.40 -5.38 -12.18
C THR A 497 20.46 -6.86 -11.84
N SER A 498 20.50 -7.74 -12.85
CA SER A 498 20.63 -9.19 -12.65
C SER A 498 21.54 -9.85 -13.69
N TRP A 499 22.16 -10.96 -13.27
CA TRP A 499 22.88 -11.87 -14.15
C TRP A 499 22.75 -13.30 -13.63
N ASN A 500 22.75 -14.26 -14.56
CA ASN A 500 22.78 -15.68 -14.20
C ASN A 500 24.22 -16.13 -14.03
N TYR A 501 24.47 -17.06 -13.11
CA TYR A 501 25.81 -17.61 -12.90
C TYR A 501 26.15 -18.77 -13.84
N ASP A 502 25.19 -19.19 -14.69
CA ASP A 502 25.22 -20.42 -15.49
C ASP A 502 25.61 -21.64 -14.63
N GLN A 503 25.10 -21.66 -13.40
CA GLN A 503 25.32 -22.70 -12.41
C GLN A 503 23.96 -23.19 -11.89
N SER A 504 23.90 -24.47 -11.54
CA SER A 504 22.76 -25.12 -10.90
C SER A 504 23.22 -25.75 -9.59
N GLY A 505 22.43 -25.56 -8.54
CA GLY A 505 22.63 -26.24 -7.27
C GLY A 505 21.84 -27.55 -7.24
N LEU A 506 22.53 -28.65 -6.97
CA LEU A 506 21.95 -29.95 -6.63
C LEU A 506 21.91 -30.06 -5.10
N VAL A 507 20.74 -30.41 -4.55
CA VAL A 507 20.56 -30.58 -3.11
C VAL A 507 20.12 -31.99 -2.78
N ALA A 508 20.79 -32.60 -1.82
CA ALA A 508 20.49 -33.94 -1.34
C ALA A 508 20.71 -34.04 0.17
N THR A 509 20.05 -35.01 0.79
CA THR A 509 20.38 -35.44 2.16
C THR A 509 21.29 -36.67 2.04
N ILE A 510 22.42 -36.66 2.74
CA ILE A 510 23.39 -37.76 2.74
C ILE A 510 23.63 -38.24 4.17
N GLU A 511 23.95 -39.52 4.31
CA GLU A 511 24.44 -40.11 5.55
C GLU A 511 25.97 -40.17 5.52
N VAL A 512 26.57 -39.70 6.61
CA VAL A 512 28.02 -39.55 6.79
C VAL A 512 28.42 -40.44 7.95
N GLU A 513 29.34 -41.37 7.70
CA GLU A 513 29.94 -42.19 8.74
C GLU A 513 30.91 -41.31 9.55
N ALA A 514 30.44 -40.75 10.67
CA ALA A 514 31.25 -39.88 11.53
C ALA A 514 31.42 -40.51 12.93
N LEU A 515 32.67 -40.61 13.40
CA LEU A 515 33.11 -41.13 14.71
C LEU A 515 32.71 -40.26 15.92
N ASN A 516 31.46 -39.82 15.99
CA ASN A 516 30.73 -39.37 17.19
C ASN A 516 30.34 -37.88 17.32
N ASN A 517 30.52 -36.96 16.35
CA ASN A 517 29.85 -35.63 16.39
C ASN A 517 29.95 -34.84 15.06
N ASN A 518 28.92 -34.91 14.21
CA ASN A 518 28.79 -34.07 13.01
C ASN A 518 28.31 -32.64 13.39
N GLU A 519 29.24 -31.74 13.70
CA GLU A 519 28.97 -30.34 14.13
C GLU A 519 29.69 -29.28 13.29
N THR A 520 30.41 -29.73 12.26
CA THR A 520 31.23 -28.88 11.39
C THR A 520 30.53 -28.68 10.06
N ALA A 521 30.36 -27.43 9.65
CA ALA A 521 29.92 -27.09 8.30
C ALA A 521 31.12 -27.08 7.36
N TRP A 522 31.03 -27.81 6.25
CA TRP A 522 32.11 -27.94 5.28
C TRP A 522 31.77 -27.23 3.99
N GLN A 523 32.77 -26.56 3.41
CA GLN A 523 32.63 -25.96 2.10
C GLN A 523 33.94 -26.12 1.32
N ARG A 524 33.91 -26.87 0.22
CA ARG A 524 35.04 -27.08 -0.67
C ARG A 524 34.80 -26.38 -2.00
N PHE A 525 35.74 -25.54 -2.42
CA PHE A 525 35.69 -24.90 -3.74
C PHE A 525 36.34 -25.80 -4.80
N THR A 526 35.52 -26.32 -5.72
CA THR A 526 36.02 -27.04 -6.91
C THR A 526 36.10 -26.12 -8.13
N ARG A 527 36.70 -26.60 -9.22
CA ARG A 527 36.79 -25.85 -10.49
C ARG A 527 35.42 -25.56 -11.12
N GLN A 528 34.43 -26.42 -10.91
CA GLN A 528 33.09 -26.27 -11.47
C GLN A 528 32.15 -25.45 -10.55
N GLY A 529 32.42 -25.49 -9.25
CA GLY A 529 31.68 -24.73 -8.23
C GLY A 529 31.88 -25.27 -6.83
N PRO A 530 31.35 -24.58 -5.80
CA PRO A 530 31.45 -25.03 -4.41
C PRO A 530 30.59 -26.27 -4.13
N VAL A 531 31.13 -27.18 -3.33
CA VAL A 531 30.41 -28.28 -2.68
C VAL A 531 30.33 -27.96 -1.19
N ALA A 532 29.13 -27.91 -0.62
CA ALA A 532 28.94 -27.65 0.80
C ALA A 532 28.20 -28.80 1.48
N LEU A 533 28.65 -29.16 2.69
CA LEU A 533 27.97 -30.11 3.58
C LEU A 533 27.57 -29.40 4.86
N LEU A 534 26.27 -29.41 5.15
CA LEU A 534 25.68 -28.78 6.32
C LEU A 534 25.14 -29.87 7.27
N PRO A 535 25.60 -29.94 8.52
CA PRO A 535 25.18 -30.99 9.44
C PRO A 535 23.70 -30.85 9.82
N LEU A 536 22.94 -31.94 9.74
CA LEU A 536 21.52 -32.02 10.15
C LEU A 536 21.35 -32.85 11.43
N SER A 537 22.05 -33.98 11.50
CA SER A 537 22.07 -34.86 12.66
C SER A 537 23.51 -35.40 12.86
N PRO A 538 23.78 -36.17 13.93
CA PRO A 538 25.09 -36.80 14.12
C PRO A 538 25.55 -37.66 12.93
N SER A 539 24.60 -38.21 12.14
CA SER A 539 24.87 -39.05 10.97
C SER A 539 24.42 -38.43 9.64
N LEU A 540 23.53 -37.42 9.62
CA LEU A 540 23.00 -36.85 8.38
C LEU A 540 23.54 -35.45 8.11
N SER A 541 23.81 -35.18 6.83
CA SER A 541 24.22 -33.88 6.31
C SER A 541 23.40 -33.50 5.08
N SER A 542 23.12 -32.21 4.91
CA SER A 542 22.57 -31.66 3.67
C SER A 542 23.72 -31.26 2.74
N LEU A 543 23.72 -31.83 1.54
CA LEU A 543 24.64 -31.53 0.46
C LEU A 543 24.08 -30.41 -0.40
N VAL A 544 24.89 -29.38 -0.67
CA VAL A 544 24.64 -28.38 -1.71
C VAL A 544 25.81 -28.41 -2.69
N TRP A 545 25.62 -29.08 -3.83
CA TRP A 545 26.62 -29.18 -4.88
C TRP A 545 26.30 -28.20 -6.00
N THR A 546 27.12 -27.16 -6.13
CA THR A 546 27.00 -26.20 -7.22
C THR A 546 27.87 -26.63 -8.40
N THR A 547 27.28 -26.87 -9.56
CA THR A 547 28.00 -27.18 -10.80
C THR A 547 27.29 -26.59 -12.02
N THR A 548 27.74 -26.92 -13.23
CA THR A 548 27.11 -26.47 -14.47
C THR A 548 25.73 -27.13 -14.66
N PRO A 549 24.82 -26.48 -15.39
CA PRO A 549 23.52 -27.02 -15.80
C PRO A 549 23.53 -28.44 -16.36
N GLU A 550 24.53 -28.77 -17.17
CA GLU A 550 24.64 -30.08 -17.84
C GLU A 550 25.12 -31.14 -16.86
N GLU A 551 26.14 -30.81 -16.07
CA GLU A 551 26.70 -31.72 -15.08
C GLU A 551 25.73 -32.01 -13.93
N ALA A 552 24.97 -31.01 -13.49
CA ALA A 552 23.94 -31.21 -12.46
C ALA A 552 22.86 -32.19 -12.94
N GLU A 553 22.54 -32.21 -14.23
CA GLU A 553 21.60 -33.16 -14.81
C GLU A 553 22.22 -34.55 -14.92
N ARG A 554 23.49 -34.64 -15.31
CA ARG A 554 24.24 -35.90 -15.33
C ARG A 554 24.28 -36.54 -13.94
N LEU A 555 24.69 -35.78 -12.92
CA LEU A 555 24.77 -36.23 -11.53
C LEU A 555 23.42 -36.70 -10.98
N ARG A 556 22.32 -36.05 -11.39
CA ARG A 556 20.96 -36.45 -11.00
C ARG A 556 20.55 -37.80 -11.60
N LEU A 557 21.01 -38.11 -12.81
CA LEU A 557 20.67 -39.35 -13.52
C LEU A 557 21.57 -40.53 -13.12
N LEU A 558 22.64 -40.29 -12.36
CA LEU A 558 23.53 -41.35 -11.89
C LEU A 558 22.83 -42.27 -10.89
N PRO A 559 23.14 -43.57 -10.91
CA PRO A 559 22.83 -44.47 -9.80
C PRO A 559 23.46 -44.00 -8.49
N GLU A 560 22.82 -44.32 -7.36
CA GLU A 560 23.23 -43.88 -6.02
C GLU A 560 24.70 -44.20 -5.71
N ASP A 561 25.16 -45.41 -6.01
CA ASP A 561 26.54 -45.84 -5.78
C ASP A 561 27.57 -44.98 -6.55
N GLN A 562 27.30 -44.72 -7.84
CA GLN A 562 28.19 -43.91 -8.69
C GLN A 562 28.18 -42.44 -8.29
N PHE A 563 27.03 -41.94 -7.84
CA PHE A 563 26.94 -40.57 -7.31
C PHE A 563 27.77 -40.42 -6.04
N VAL A 564 27.71 -41.41 -5.15
CA VAL A 564 28.50 -41.43 -3.92
C VAL A 564 29.99 -41.48 -4.22
N ASP A 565 30.41 -42.29 -5.19
CA ASP A 565 31.81 -42.36 -5.62
C ASP A 565 32.31 -41.00 -6.14
N GLU A 566 31.54 -40.34 -7.02
CA GLU A 566 31.93 -39.02 -7.54
C GLU A 566 31.89 -37.92 -6.47
N LEU A 567 30.95 -38.00 -5.52
CA LEU A 567 30.90 -37.10 -4.38
C LEU A 567 32.11 -37.29 -3.46
N ASN A 568 32.48 -38.55 -3.20
CA ASN A 568 33.67 -38.89 -2.43
C ASN A 568 34.91 -38.37 -3.16
N ASP A 569 35.06 -38.58 -4.47
CA ASP A 569 36.18 -38.03 -5.25
C ASP A 569 36.25 -36.49 -5.21
N ALA A 570 35.08 -35.83 -5.26
CA ALA A 570 35.01 -34.37 -5.18
C ALA A 570 35.37 -33.83 -3.78
N LEU A 571 35.15 -34.62 -2.72
CA LEU A 571 35.37 -34.25 -1.32
C LEU A 571 36.71 -34.77 -0.75
N PHE A 572 37.27 -35.86 -1.27
CA PHE A 572 38.48 -36.52 -0.77
C PHE A 572 39.76 -35.74 -1.15
N SER A 573 40.73 -35.72 -0.23
CA SER A 573 42.07 -35.16 -0.45
C SER A 573 43.11 -36.16 0.05
N GLN A 574 44.24 -36.32 -0.65
CA GLN A 574 45.27 -37.34 -0.35
C GLN A 574 46.04 -37.12 0.96
N GLU A 575 45.80 -36.01 1.69
CA GLU A 575 46.44 -35.72 2.97
C GLU A 575 45.45 -35.82 4.14
N ASP A 576 45.88 -36.47 5.24
CA ASP A 576 45.15 -36.68 6.50
C ASP A 576 44.79 -35.35 7.18
N GLN A 577 43.68 -34.73 6.78
CA GLN A 577 43.18 -33.50 7.40
C GLN A 577 42.01 -33.74 8.38
N SER A 578 41.13 -34.74 8.16
CA SER A 578 40.15 -35.21 9.18
C SER A 578 39.36 -36.46 8.76
N GLY A 579 38.84 -37.21 9.75
CA GLY A 579 38.11 -38.47 9.52
C GLY A 579 36.78 -38.37 8.76
N ALA A 580 36.06 -37.24 8.80
CA ALA A 580 34.75 -37.11 8.15
C ALA A 580 34.82 -36.91 6.62
N VAL A 581 35.94 -36.39 6.11
CA VAL A 581 36.20 -36.17 4.67
C VAL A 581 36.99 -37.35 4.07
N ASN A 582 37.71 -38.09 4.91
CA ASN A 582 38.53 -39.23 4.54
C ASN A 582 37.82 -40.59 4.71
N GLN A 583 36.54 -40.61 5.09
CA GLN A 583 35.73 -41.83 5.28
C GLN A 583 34.62 -41.95 4.24
N THR A 584 34.33 -43.21 3.88
CA THR A 584 33.32 -43.60 2.90
C THR A 584 31.92 -43.10 3.30
N LEU A 585 31.34 -42.20 2.50
CA LEU A 585 29.93 -41.84 2.61
C LEU A 585 29.07 -43.06 2.19
N PHE A 586 28.08 -43.44 3.00
CA PHE A 586 27.01 -44.35 2.58
C PHE A 586 25.76 -43.49 2.41
N ALA A 587 25.24 -43.28 1.20
CA ALA A 587 24.11 -42.38 1.02
C ALA A 587 22.79 -43.14 0.89
N VAL A 588 21.79 -42.77 1.68
CA VAL A 588 20.37 -42.90 1.29
C VAL A 588 19.99 -41.59 0.63
N LEU A 589 19.92 -41.58 -0.70
CA LEU A 589 19.64 -40.37 -1.48
C LEU A 589 18.13 -40.17 -1.63
N THR A 590 17.68 -38.95 -1.36
CA THR A 590 16.42 -38.43 -1.92
C THR A 590 16.76 -37.25 -2.84
N PRO A 591 17.20 -37.51 -4.08
CA PRO A 591 17.71 -36.46 -4.97
C PRO A 591 16.55 -35.82 -5.74
N GLU A 592 16.06 -34.63 -5.35
CA GLU A 592 14.88 -34.11 -6.06
C GLU A 592 14.82 -32.62 -6.43
N GLN A 593 15.82 -31.77 -6.15
CA GLN A 593 15.65 -30.36 -6.55
C GLN A 593 16.90 -29.71 -7.14
N ARG A 594 16.75 -29.32 -8.41
CA ARG A 594 17.63 -28.40 -9.12
C ARG A 594 17.10 -26.98 -8.99
N PHE A 595 17.97 -26.03 -8.67
CA PHE A 595 17.63 -24.61 -8.72
C PHE A 595 18.70 -23.82 -9.47
N SER A 596 18.25 -22.92 -10.33
CA SER A 596 19.14 -22.01 -11.06
C SER A 596 19.71 -20.96 -10.10
N LEU A 597 20.98 -20.64 -10.26
CA LEU A 597 21.69 -19.66 -9.46
C LEU A 597 21.85 -18.35 -10.23
N GLY A 598 21.51 -17.25 -9.57
CA GLY A 598 21.62 -15.92 -10.17
C GLY A 598 21.93 -14.88 -9.12
N PHE A 599 22.48 -13.77 -9.58
CA PHE A 599 22.59 -12.53 -8.84
C PHE A 599 21.48 -11.59 -9.26
N GLY A 600 20.96 -10.84 -8.31
CA GLY A 600 20.09 -9.71 -8.63
C GLY A 600 20.07 -8.69 -7.53
N ASN A 601 19.99 -7.41 -7.89
CA ASN A 601 19.88 -6.32 -6.94
C ASN A 601 18.98 -5.21 -7.50
N ALA A 602 17.97 -4.82 -6.73
CA ALA A 602 17.20 -3.61 -6.97
C ALA A 602 18.04 -2.38 -6.61
N HIS A 603 18.00 -1.33 -7.45
CA HIS A 603 18.71 -0.07 -7.18
C HIS A 603 18.09 0.73 -6.03
N SER A 604 16.78 0.58 -5.82
CA SER A 604 16.04 1.14 -4.69
C SER A 604 15.15 0.04 -4.13
N TYR A 605 15.17 -0.15 -2.81
CA TYR A 605 14.27 -1.13 -2.17
C TYR A 605 12.90 -0.52 -1.89
N VAL A 606 12.74 0.79 -2.08
CA VAL A 606 11.50 1.51 -1.76
C VAL A 606 11.09 2.48 -2.86
N THR A 607 9.80 2.72 -2.96
CA THR A 607 9.20 3.84 -3.70
C THR A 607 8.06 4.43 -2.85
N SER A 608 7.42 5.49 -3.31
CA SER A 608 6.18 5.98 -2.67
C SER A 608 5.19 4.83 -2.52
N ARG A 609 4.71 4.58 -1.29
CA ARG A 609 3.75 3.51 -0.96
C ARG A 609 4.21 2.07 -1.27
N CYS A 610 5.49 1.81 -1.53
CA CYS A 610 5.97 0.45 -1.79
C CYS A 610 7.34 0.18 -1.16
N ALA A 611 7.52 -1.01 -0.61
CA ALA A 611 8.78 -1.53 -0.08
C ALA A 611 9.01 -2.97 -0.56
N LEU A 612 10.24 -3.30 -0.93
CA LEU A 612 10.67 -4.63 -1.40
C LEU A 612 11.55 -5.27 -0.35
N ILE A 613 11.33 -6.55 -0.02
CA ILE A 613 12.12 -7.29 0.97
C ILE A 613 12.54 -8.67 0.47
N GLY A 614 13.71 -9.15 0.95
CA GLY A 614 14.23 -10.47 0.60
C GLY A 614 14.48 -10.63 -0.92
N ASP A 615 14.19 -11.82 -1.45
CA ASP A 615 14.41 -12.19 -2.86
C ASP A 615 13.75 -11.26 -3.88
N ALA A 616 12.72 -10.50 -3.47
CA ALA A 616 12.11 -9.47 -4.30
C ALA A 616 13.05 -8.28 -4.53
N ALA A 617 13.86 -7.92 -3.53
CA ALA A 617 14.83 -6.82 -3.58
C ALA A 617 16.21 -7.28 -4.05
N HIS A 618 16.73 -8.39 -3.50
CA HIS A 618 18.08 -8.87 -3.77
C HIS A 618 18.14 -10.39 -3.84
N ARG A 619 19.01 -10.93 -4.69
CA ARG A 619 19.24 -12.36 -4.88
C ARG A 619 20.75 -12.60 -4.91
N VAL A 620 21.20 -13.55 -4.10
CA VAL A 620 22.63 -13.91 -3.99
C VAL A 620 22.85 -15.39 -4.27
N HIS A 621 24.10 -15.72 -4.60
CA HIS A 621 24.54 -17.11 -4.61
C HIS A 621 24.41 -17.71 -3.20
N PRO A 622 23.94 -18.95 -3.03
CA PRO A 622 23.75 -19.61 -1.73
C PRO A 622 25.06 -19.96 -0.99
N LEU A 623 26.17 -19.29 -1.31
CA LEU A 623 27.43 -19.44 -0.57
C LEU A 623 27.20 -19.07 0.91
N ALA A 624 27.64 -19.94 1.81
CA ALA A 624 27.47 -19.80 3.27
C ALA A 624 26.01 -19.64 3.76
N GLY A 625 24.99 -19.96 2.95
CA GLY A 625 23.58 -19.93 3.36
C GLY A 625 23.02 -18.54 3.71
N GLN A 626 23.64 -17.46 3.21
CA GLN A 626 23.33 -16.09 3.66
C GLN A 626 22.08 -15.46 3.05
N GLY A 627 21.53 -16.00 1.95
CA GLY A 627 20.45 -15.37 1.19
C GLY A 627 19.22 -15.02 2.04
N VAL A 628 18.67 -16.00 2.77
CA VAL A 628 17.49 -15.75 3.62
C VAL A 628 17.81 -14.89 4.85
N ASN A 629 19.04 -14.93 5.36
CA ASN A 629 19.47 -14.09 6.49
C ASN A 629 19.42 -12.61 6.14
N LEU A 630 19.78 -12.24 4.90
CA LEU A 630 19.63 -10.87 4.39
C LEU A 630 18.15 -10.45 4.39
N GLY A 631 17.25 -11.32 3.93
CA GLY A 631 15.81 -11.06 3.94
C GLY A 631 15.22 -10.89 5.35
N TRP A 632 15.65 -11.68 6.33
CA TRP A 632 15.22 -11.47 7.72
C TRP A 632 15.81 -10.19 8.33
N ASN A 633 17.02 -9.79 7.94
CA ASN A 633 17.56 -8.50 8.35
C ASN A 633 16.76 -7.32 7.77
N ASP A 634 16.23 -7.46 6.56
CA ASP A 634 15.30 -6.48 5.99
C ASP A 634 14.02 -6.39 6.82
N VAL A 635 13.46 -7.51 7.27
CA VAL A 635 12.28 -7.52 8.15
C VAL A 635 12.56 -6.79 9.46
N ILE A 636 13.70 -7.04 10.10
CA ILE A 636 14.10 -6.35 11.34
C ILE A 636 14.20 -4.83 11.12
N THR A 637 14.80 -4.42 10.01
CA THR A 637 15.06 -3.00 9.70
C THR A 637 13.76 -2.28 9.33
N LEU A 638 12.92 -2.91 8.50
CA LEU A 638 11.64 -2.36 8.07
C LEU A 638 10.63 -2.30 9.23
N ASP A 639 10.55 -3.32 10.10
CA ASP A 639 9.73 -3.29 11.33
C ASP A 639 10.08 -2.07 12.20
N LYS A 640 11.38 -1.81 12.42
CA LYS A 640 11.85 -0.65 13.20
C LYS A 640 11.42 0.68 12.58
N VAL A 641 11.59 0.83 11.27
CA VAL A 641 11.26 2.07 10.54
C VAL A 641 9.75 2.31 10.52
N LEU A 642 8.93 1.28 10.28
CA LEU A 642 7.48 1.40 10.28
C LEU A 642 6.94 1.69 11.69
N THR A 643 7.50 1.05 12.71
CA THR A 643 7.16 1.33 14.12
C THR A 643 7.43 2.78 14.49
N LYS A 644 8.57 3.32 14.03
CA LYS A 644 8.94 4.73 14.24
C LYS A 644 7.96 5.66 13.52
N ALA A 645 7.62 5.37 12.26
CA ALA A 645 6.64 6.14 11.50
C ALA A 645 5.28 6.21 12.19
N VAL A 646 4.78 5.08 12.72
CA VAL A 646 3.51 5.06 13.46
C VAL A 646 3.59 5.82 14.78
N ARG A 647 4.69 5.71 15.51
CA ARG A 647 4.90 6.46 16.77
C ARG A 647 4.88 7.97 16.53
N GLU A 648 5.40 8.41 15.40
CA GLU A 648 5.45 9.82 14.99
C GLU A 648 4.16 10.28 14.28
N GLY A 649 3.18 9.38 14.09
CA GLY A 649 1.89 9.67 13.44
C GLY A 649 2.00 9.90 11.92
N ALA A 650 3.08 9.43 11.29
CA ALA A 650 3.30 9.56 9.86
C ALA A 650 2.60 8.46 9.06
N ASP A 651 2.39 8.72 7.76
CA ASP A 651 1.91 7.72 6.81
C ASP A 651 2.98 6.61 6.61
N LEU A 652 2.55 5.35 6.64
CA LEU A 652 3.40 4.17 6.39
C LEU A 652 4.02 4.20 4.99
N GLY A 653 3.30 4.76 4.02
CA GLY A 653 3.76 4.90 2.63
C GLY A 653 4.74 6.06 2.40
N SER A 654 5.09 6.81 3.45
CA SER A 654 5.94 8.00 3.34
C SER A 654 7.38 7.65 2.97
N ILE A 655 7.81 8.15 1.82
CA ILE A 655 9.16 7.93 1.29
C ILE A 655 10.25 8.41 2.27
N THR A 656 9.98 9.44 3.08
CA THR A 656 10.93 9.98 4.06
C THR A 656 11.37 8.95 5.09
N TYR A 657 10.44 8.11 5.57
CA TYR A 657 10.77 7.04 6.51
C TYR A 657 11.31 5.81 5.76
N LEU A 658 10.69 5.46 4.64
CA LEU A 658 11.11 4.30 3.84
C LEU A 658 12.55 4.45 3.30
N GLN A 659 13.02 5.66 3.04
CA GLN A 659 14.42 5.93 2.66
C GLN A 659 15.43 5.57 3.77
N GLU A 660 15.03 5.65 5.05
CA GLU A 660 15.86 5.20 6.18
C GLU A 660 16.06 3.68 6.12
N TYR A 661 15.00 2.95 5.76
CA TYR A 661 15.08 1.50 5.52
C TYR A 661 15.99 1.20 4.32
N ASP A 662 15.76 1.82 3.16
CA ASP A 662 16.55 1.59 1.94
C ASP A 662 18.04 1.84 2.18
N THR A 663 18.39 2.99 2.78
CA THR A 663 19.79 3.33 3.09
C THR A 663 20.43 2.33 4.05
N THR A 664 19.71 1.91 5.09
CA THR A 664 20.24 1.01 6.13
C THR A 664 20.39 -0.41 5.60
N SER A 665 19.39 -0.92 4.88
CA SER A 665 19.42 -2.25 4.27
C SER A 665 20.46 -2.34 3.16
N GLN A 666 20.58 -1.35 2.28
CA GLN A 666 21.61 -1.39 1.23
C GLN A 666 23.04 -1.34 1.80
N ARG A 667 23.29 -0.51 2.83
CA ARG A 667 24.59 -0.46 3.51
C ARG A 667 25.00 -1.80 4.13
N TYR A 668 24.04 -2.63 4.50
CA TYR A 668 24.29 -3.96 5.05
C TYR A 668 24.33 -5.04 3.96
N ASN A 669 23.33 -5.09 3.07
CA ASN A 669 23.17 -6.14 2.07
C ASN A 669 24.22 -6.02 0.95
N VAL A 670 24.40 -4.85 0.35
CA VAL A 670 25.23 -4.69 -0.86
C VAL A 670 26.68 -5.15 -0.66
N PRO A 671 27.39 -4.80 0.43
CA PRO A 671 28.74 -5.29 0.65
C PRO A 671 28.83 -6.82 0.76
N ILE A 672 27.85 -7.46 1.42
CA ILE A 672 27.79 -8.92 1.54
C ILE A 672 27.55 -9.56 0.16
N MET A 673 26.60 -9.01 -0.61
CA MET A 673 26.28 -9.50 -1.95
C MET A 673 27.49 -9.42 -2.89
N VAL A 674 28.18 -8.28 -2.90
CA VAL A 674 29.38 -8.06 -3.71
C VAL A 674 30.52 -8.97 -3.26
N SER A 675 30.68 -9.17 -1.94
CA SER A 675 31.71 -10.09 -1.41
C SER A 675 31.44 -11.53 -1.85
N ILE A 676 30.19 -11.97 -1.83
CA ILE A 676 29.79 -13.31 -2.28
C ILE A 676 30.02 -13.48 -3.79
N ASP A 677 29.62 -12.51 -4.62
CA ASP A 677 29.87 -12.54 -6.07
C ASP A 677 31.37 -12.52 -6.38
N PHE A 678 32.14 -11.69 -5.68
CA PHE A 678 33.59 -11.63 -5.80
C PHE A 678 34.24 -12.98 -5.44
N LEU A 679 33.87 -13.57 -4.30
CA LEU A 679 34.37 -14.89 -3.89
C LEU A 679 34.01 -15.95 -4.94
N ASN A 680 32.76 -15.99 -5.43
CA ASN A 680 32.37 -16.94 -6.45
C ASN A 680 33.24 -16.79 -7.72
N ARG A 681 33.46 -15.57 -8.21
CA ARG A 681 34.29 -15.30 -9.39
C ARG A 681 35.77 -15.61 -9.15
N LEU A 682 36.28 -15.30 -7.95
CA LEU A 682 37.67 -15.56 -7.57
C LEU A 682 37.99 -17.06 -7.59
N TYR A 683 37.11 -17.89 -7.01
CA TYR A 683 37.31 -19.33 -6.97
C TYR A 683 37.03 -20.03 -8.32
N ARG A 684 36.22 -19.43 -9.18
CA ARG A 684 36.00 -19.90 -10.57
C ARG A 684 37.16 -19.59 -11.52
N THR A 685 38.00 -18.60 -11.21
CA THR A 685 39.06 -18.17 -12.11
C THR A 685 40.21 -19.18 -12.09
N ASN A 686 40.50 -19.78 -13.25
CA ASN A 686 41.53 -20.82 -13.42
C ASN A 686 42.93 -20.27 -13.78
N ALA A 687 43.11 -18.95 -13.80
CA ALA A 687 44.40 -18.35 -14.12
C ALA A 687 45.44 -18.67 -13.02
N PRO A 688 46.61 -19.25 -13.34
CA PRO A 688 47.59 -19.70 -12.34
C PRO A 688 48.02 -18.62 -11.35
N ALA A 689 48.18 -17.38 -11.82
CA ALA A 689 48.52 -16.24 -10.96
C ALA A 689 47.43 -15.90 -9.95
N VAL A 690 46.15 -16.03 -10.34
CA VAL A 690 45.00 -15.78 -9.46
C VAL A 690 44.86 -16.92 -8.45
N VAL A 691 45.09 -18.17 -8.87
CA VAL A 691 45.13 -19.34 -7.97
C VAL A 691 46.23 -19.17 -6.93
N LEU A 692 47.43 -18.75 -7.33
CA LEU A 692 48.52 -18.52 -6.38
C LEU A 692 48.20 -17.38 -5.40
N LEU A 693 47.63 -16.27 -5.88
CA LEU A 693 47.20 -15.15 -5.03
C LEU A 693 46.11 -15.54 -4.03
N ARG A 694 45.09 -16.32 -4.44
CA ARG A 694 44.04 -16.77 -3.52
C ARG A 694 44.58 -17.76 -2.47
N SER A 695 45.48 -18.66 -2.85
CA SER A 695 46.09 -19.62 -1.91
C SER A 695 47.00 -18.93 -0.89
N LEU A 696 47.80 -17.94 -1.33
CA LEU A 696 48.58 -17.09 -0.41
C LEU A 696 47.66 -16.25 0.49
N GLY A 697 46.58 -15.70 -0.05
CA GLY A 697 45.57 -14.98 0.70
C GLY A 697 44.93 -15.83 1.80
N LEU A 698 44.50 -17.05 1.46
CA LEU A 698 43.93 -18.02 2.40
C LEU A 698 44.88 -18.38 3.53
N SER A 699 46.15 -18.66 3.20
CA SER A 699 47.18 -18.93 4.20
C SER A 699 47.40 -17.73 5.12
N THR A 700 47.48 -16.52 4.55
CA THR A 700 47.68 -15.27 5.30
C THR A 700 46.52 -14.98 6.26
N VAL A 701 45.27 -15.20 5.84
CA VAL A 701 44.09 -15.05 6.72
C VAL A 701 44.13 -16.04 7.88
N ASN A 702 44.64 -17.26 7.66
CA ASN A 702 44.75 -18.26 8.73
C ASN A 702 45.81 -17.87 9.79
N PHE A 703 46.88 -17.19 9.38
CA PHE A 703 47.89 -16.65 10.30
C PHE A 703 47.42 -15.38 11.05
N MET A 704 46.53 -14.57 10.45
CA MET A 704 46.04 -13.32 11.03
C MET A 704 44.72 -13.51 11.81
N LYS A 705 44.83 -13.91 13.09
CA LYS A 705 43.67 -14.04 14.02
C LYS A 705 42.71 -12.83 14.03
N PRO A 706 43.16 -11.56 14.06
CA PRO A 706 42.25 -10.41 14.08
C PRO A 706 41.36 -10.31 12.84
N LEU A 707 41.88 -10.71 11.68
CA LEU A 707 41.14 -10.71 10.41
C LEU A 707 40.08 -11.83 10.38
N LYS A 708 40.44 -12.98 10.93
CA LYS A 708 39.53 -14.13 11.09
C LYS A 708 38.38 -13.81 12.04
N ASP A 709 38.67 -13.19 13.19
CA ASP A 709 37.64 -12.77 14.15
C ASP A 709 36.72 -11.70 13.55
N PHE A 710 37.28 -10.76 12.78
CA PHE A 710 36.50 -9.77 12.04
C PHE A 710 35.56 -10.41 11.01
N MET A 711 36.04 -11.40 10.24
CA MET A 711 35.21 -12.13 9.28
C MET A 711 34.10 -12.95 9.96
N ILE A 712 34.41 -13.64 11.06
CA ILE A 712 33.42 -14.40 11.84
C ILE A 712 32.34 -13.46 12.40
N HIS A 713 32.74 -12.31 12.97
CA HIS A 713 31.83 -11.32 13.51
C HIS A 713 30.90 -10.74 12.43
N TYR A 714 31.43 -10.55 11.22
CA TYR A 714 30.68 -10.09 10.05
C TYR A 714 29.71 -11.16 9.53
N LEU A 715 30.14 -12.43 9.47
CA LEU A 715 29.31 -13.57 9.07
C LEU A 715 28.21 -13.91 10.09
N SER A 716 28.44 -13.64 11.38
CA SER A 716 27.44 -13.84 12.44
C SER A 716 26.44 -12.70 12.59
N ALA A 717 26.56 -11.63 11.80
CA ALA A 717 25.65 -10.47 11.78
C ALA A 717 25.46 -9.78 13.16
N SER A 718 26.46 -9.83 14.04
CA SER A 718 26.38 -9.20 15.37
C SER A 718 26.83 -7.74 15.30
N ARG A 719 25.95 -6.84 14.86
CA ARG A 719 26.06 -5.39 15.09
C ARG A 719 24.74 -4.79 15.53
#